data_AF-A0A7D3VU49-F1
#
_entry.id   AF-A0A7D3VU49-F1
#
_cell.length_a   1.000
_cell.length_b   1.000
_cell.length_c   1.000
_cell.angle_alpha   90.00
_cell.angle_beta   90.00
_cell.angle_gamma   90.00
#
_symmetry.space_group_name_H-M   'P 1'
#
loop_
_entity.id
_entity.type
_entity.pdbx_description
1 polymer ?
#
loop_
_entity_poly.entity_id
_entity_poly.type
_entity_poly.pdbx_seq_one_letter_code
_entity_poly.pdbx_strand_id
1 'polypeptide(L)'
;MTVPVAVEDLLRELAPQVLGTLVRRHGAFDACEDAVQEALLAAAVQWPEEGVPENARGWLLTVATRRLTDQWRSERARRDREAAVALREVPAGADGPGEDRPGDRDDTLTLLFLCCHPALTASSQVALTLRAVGGLTTAQIARAFLVPEATMAQRISRAKQRIKATGARFAPPPPAERDERLRAVLQVLYLIFNEGYTASSGPDLQRADLTTEAIRLARAVHGLLPGDGEVTGLLALMLLTDARRPARTGADGLLVPLSEQDRTRWDAASIAEGTGLITDALTWSPPGPYQVQAAIAAVHAEAARPEDTDWPQILALYRLLSHLAPNPMITLNEAVALAMVHGPRAGLGLLKTLDGDERLSEHHRLAAVRAHLLEQAGDTAAARDAYREAARGTTSLPEQRYLEARIARLDGEHTMETTTRTLDVPGASLHYEVRGSGPVLLLICGGIYDAAGYAGLAGLLADRYTVVTYDRRGNSRSPLAGPPEQQDVAVHADDASRLLGEVADGPAFVFGNSSGAQIALELAARHPEQVRAVVAHEPPLLGLLPDADHWEAVISDVERAYQDGGAGPAMGVFGAAMGMTGDEEAGGAEEPGAGEHPSPEMLEMFARFEKNTDFFVGYEVPGFGRNVPDVEALRGSPVAITVAVGERSAGEPPHRAGLALAERLGKPAETYPGDHGGFGAEAPAFAAGLAKTFVS
;
A
#
# COMPACT_ATOMS: atom_id res chain seq x y z
N MET A 1 13.07 25.48 -8.05
CA MET A 1 13.10 25.17 -9.50
C MET A 1 13.64 23.76 -9.63
N THR A 2 12.86 22.84 -10.19
CA THR A 2 13.24 21.44 -10.40
C THR A 2 14.10 21.34 -11.64
N VAL A 3 15.32 20.81 -11.50
CA VAL A 3 16.18 20.48 -12.64
C VAL A 3 15.48 19.43 -13.51
N PRO A 4 15.48 19.54 -14.84
CA PRO A 4 14.91 18.50 -15.71
C PRO A 4 15.60 17.15 -15.47
N VAL A 5 14.84 16.06 -15.41
CA VAL A 5 15.35 14.69 -15.11
C VAL A 5 16.54 14.30 -16.00
N ALA A 6 16.48 14.63 -17.29
CA ALA A 6 17.55 14.34 -18.24
C ALA A 6 18.89 15.05 -17.92
N VAL A 7 18.85 16.23 -17.31
CA VAL A 7 20.06 16.96 -16.89
C VAL A 7 20.64 16.32 -15.63
N GLU A 8 19.78 15.93 -14.69
CA GLU A 8 20.21 15.26 -13.47
C GLU A 8 20.88 13.92 -13.77
N ASP A 9 20.30 13.11 -14.66
CA ASP A 9 20.87 11.82 -15.07
C ASP A 9 22.25 11.98 -15.73
N LEU A 10 22.39 12.96 -16.64
CA LEU A 10 23.66 13.27 -17.28
C LEU A 10 24.72 13.73 -16.26
N LEU A 11 24.34 14.56 -15.29
CA LEU A 11 25.24 15.00 -14.24
C LEU A 11 25.74 13.83 -13.38
N ARG A 12 24.86 12.87 -13.04
CA ARG A 12 25.23 11.67 -12.27
C ARG A 12 26.10 10.71 -13.06
N GLU A 13 25.94 10.64 -14.38
CA GLU A 13 26.84 9.88 -15.27
C GLU A 13 28.24 10.50 -15.32
N LEU A 14 28.33 11.82 -15.47
CA LEU A 14 29.60 12.52 -15.65
C LEU A 14 30.37 12.75 -14.34
N ALA A 15 29.70 12.84 -13.20
CA ALA A 15 30.30 13.13 -11.89
C ALA A 15 31.52 12.24 -11.55
N PRO A 16 31.44 10.90 -11.57
CA PRO A 16 32.60 10.05 -11.25
C PRO A 16 33.73 10.17 -12.28
N GLN A 17 33.42 10.39 -13.56
CA GLN A 17 34.42 10.58 -14.61
C GLN A 17 35.23 11.86 -14.41
N VAL A 18 34.54 12.96 -14.08
CA VAL A 18 35.15 14.26 -13.78
C VAL A 18 36.00 14.15 -12.50
N LEU A 19 35.47 13.52 -11.46
CA LEU A 19 36.18 13.30 -10.20
C LEU A 19 37.44 12.47 -10.40
N GLY A 20 37.36 11.34 -11.09
CA GLY A 20 38.51 10.48 -11.36
C GLY A 20 39.63 11.22 -12.09
N THR A 21 39.26 12.04 -13.08
CA THR A 21 40.20 12.90 -13.83
C THR A 21 40.90 13.90 -12.89
N LEU A 22 40.17 14.59 -12.02
CA LEU A 22 40.74 15.56 -11.08
C LEU A 22 41.66 14.89 -10.06
N VAL A 23 41.23 13.77 -9.48
CA VAL A 23 42.01 13.05 -8.46
C VAL A 23 43.29 12.48 -9.06
N ARG A 24 43.24 11.96 -10.29
CA ARG A 24 44.43 11.49 -11.00
C ARG A 24 45.44 12.62 -11.25
N ARG A 25 44.95 13.83 -11.57
CA ARG A 25 45.79 15.00 -11.84
C ARG A 25 46.37 15.64 -10.58
N HIS A 26 45.62 15.66 -9.49
CA HIS A 26 45.93 16.49 -8.31
C HIS A 26 46.19 15.70 -7.02
N GLY A 27 45.84 14.41 -6.96
CA GLY A 27 46.11 13.51 -5.84
C GLY A 27 45.31 13.75 -4.55
N ALA A 28 44.54 14.84 -4.46
CA ALA A 28 43.78 15.23 -3.27
C ALA A 28 42.29 14.86 -3.40
N PHE A 29 41.93 13.61 -3.08
CA PHE A 29 40.56 13.11 -3.21
C PHE A 29 39.51 13.98 -2.51
N ASP A 30 39.80 14.40 -1.28
CA ASP A 30 38.91 15.23 -0.47
C ASP A 30 38.56 16.55 -1.16
N ALA A 31 39.57 17.29 -1.59
CA ALA A 31 39.41 18.59 -2.25
C ALA A 31 38.83 18.46 -3.67
N CYS A 32 39.23 17.42 -4.41
CA CYS A 32 38.68 17.18 -5.75
C CYS A 32 37.18 16.86 -5.69
N GLU A 33 36.74 16.06 -4.71
CA GLU A 33 35.33 15.74 -4.53
C GLU A 33 34.51 17.00 -4.21
N ASP A 34 34.97 17.84 -3.27
CA ASP A 34 34.27 19.09 -2.93
C ASP A 34 34.18 20.03 -4.15
N ALA A 35 35.25 20.15 -4.94
CA ALA A 35 35.27 20.96 -6.14
C ALA A 35 34.33 20.45 -7.25
N VAL A 36 34.20 19.13 -7.42
CA VAL A 36 33.24 18.53 -8.35
C VAL A 36 31.81 18.81 -7.90
N GLN A 37 31.52 18.72 -6.61
CA GLN A 37 30.18 19.00 -6.08
C GLN A 37 29.76 20.45 -6.31
N GLU A 38 30.67 21.41 -6.12
CA GLU A 38 30.41 22.81 -6.50
C GLU A 38 30.16 22.98 -8.00
N ALA A 39 30.85 22.21 -8.86
CA ALA A 39 30.64 22.23 -10.30
C ALA A 39 29.28 21.62 -10.71
N LEU A 40 28.86 20.53 -10.07
CA LEU A 40 27.54 19.92 -10.28
C LEU A 40 26.42 20.87 -9.86
N LEU A 41 26.57 21.56 -8.72
CA LEU A 41 25.62 22.58 -8.27
C LEU A 41 25.54 23.75 -9.26
N ALA A 42 26.68 24.21 -9.78
CA ALA A 42 26.71 25.25 -10.80
C ALA A 42 25.98 24.81 -12.09
N ALA A 43 26.22 23.58 -12.56
CA ALA A 43 25.54 23.03 -13.72
C ALA A 43 24.03 22.91 -13.51
N ALA A 44 23.60 22.41 -12.35
CA ALA A 44 22.19 22.26 -12.00
C ALA A 44 21.42 23.60 -11.98
N VAL A 45 22.10 24.71 -11.68
CA VAL A 45 21.51 26.05 -11.72
C VAL A 45 21.57 26.65 -13.13
N GLN A 46 22.69 26.50 -13.83
CA GLN A 46 22.95 27.22 -15.08
C GLN A 46 22.37 26.54 -16.32
N TRP A 47 22.47 25.21 -16.43
CA TRP A 47 22.07 24.48 -17.65
C TRP A 47 20.56 24.51 -17.95
N PRO A 48 19.64 24.52 -16.95
CA PRO A 48 18.21 24.66 -17.24
C PRO A 48 17.85 25.97 -17.94
N GLU A 49 18.57 27.06 -17.67
CA GLU A 49 18.32 28.38 -18.27
C GLU A 49 19.11 28.58 -19.57
N GLU A 50 20.38 28.15 -19.60
CA GLU A 50 21.31 28.45 -20.72
C GLU A 50 21.45 27.30 -21.73
N GLY A 51 20.89 26.13 -21.42
CA GLY A 51 21.07 24.90 -22.19
C GLY A 51 22.29 24.09 -21.75
N VAL A 52 22.27 22.78 -22.07
CA VAL A 52 23.38 21.87 -21.79
C VAL A 52 24.53 22.15 -22.78
N PRO A 53 25.77 22.39 -22.31
CA PRO A 53 26.91 22.61 -23.19
C PRO A 53 27.20 21.42 -24.12
N GLU A 54 27.64 21.68 -25.36
CA GLU A 54 28.00 20.63 -26.34
C GLU A 54 29.03 19.63 -25.78
N ASN A 55 29.96 20.11 -24.94
CA ASN A 55 30.89 19.27 -24.19
C ASN A 55 30.67 19.43 -22.67
N ALA A 56 29.59 18.83 -22.17
CA ALA A 56 29.20 18.86 -20.77
C ALA A 56 30.33 18.39 -19.82
N ARG A 57 31.04 17.30 -20.15
CA ARG A 57 32.16 16.78 -19.35
C ARG A 57 33.31 17.78 -19.27
N GLY A 58 33.68 18.40 -20.40
CA GLY A 58 34.73 19.42 -20.48
C GLY A 58 34.36 20.69 -19.70
N TRP A 59 33.09 21.07 -19.72
CA TRP A 59 32.56 22.18 -18.93
C TRP A 59 32.71 21.90 -17.43
N LEU A 60 32.26 20.72 -16.97
CA LEU A 60 32.36 20.31 -15.57
C LEU A 60 33.82 20.24 -15.09
N LEU A 61 34.72 19.68 -15.89
CA LEU A 61 36.17 19.65 -15.60
C LEU A 61 36.74 21.05 -15.42
N THR A 62 36.33 21.99 -16.28
CA THR A 62 36.81 23.38 -16.23
C THR A 62 36.32 24.07 -14.97
N VAL A 63 35.03 23.96 -14.64
CA VAL A 63 34.45 24.57 -13.44
C VAL A 63 35.05 23.95 -12.19
N ALA A 64 35.13 22.62 -12.09
CA ALA A 64 35.73 21.92 -10.95
C ALA A 64 37.20 22.30 -10.74
N THR A 65 37.99 22.40 -11.81
CA THR A 65 39.41 22.83 -11.71
C THR A 65 39.54 24.25 -11.17
N ARG A 66 38.66 25.17 -11.59
CA ARG A 66 38.61 26.54 -11.06
C ARG A 66 38.25 26.55 -9.58
N ARG A 67 37.20 25.82 -9.18
CA ARG A 67 36.78 25.68 -7.77
C ARG A 67 37.89 25.12 -6.90
N LEU A 68 38.58 24.06 -7.34
CA LEU A 68 39.71 23.48 -6.63
C LEU A 68 40.84 24.50 -6.43
N THR A 69 41.17 25.26 -7.48
CA THR A 69 42.20 26.30 -7.43
C THR A 69 41.82 27.41 -6.44
N ASP A 70 40.56 27.84 -6.44
CA ASP A 70 40.04 28.87 -5.55
C ASP A 70 40.00 28.39 -4.09
N GLN A 71 39.62 27.15 -3.85
CA GLN A 71 39.68 26.51 -2.53
C GLN A 71 41.13 26.48 -2.00
N TRP A 72 42.10 26.08 -2.80
CA TRP A 72 43.52 26.08 -2.38
C TRP A 72 44.06 27.49 -2.13
N ARG A 73 43.67 28.48 -2.94
CA ARG A 73 44.01 29.89 -2.71
C ARG A 73 43.40 30.40 -1.41
N SER A 74 42.14 30.05 -1.15
CA SER A 74 41.43 30.41 0.08
C SER A 74 42.04 29.74 1.32
N GLU A 75 42.36 28.44 1.24
CA GLU A 75 43.05 27.72 2.31
C GLU A 75 44.45 28.28 2.58
N ARG A 76 45.20 28.60 1.52
CA ARG A 76 46.52 29.23 1.65
C ARG A 76 46.39 30.61 2.28
N ALA A 77 45.46 31.45 1.82
CA ALA A 77 45.18 32.73 2.44
C ALA A 77 44.69 32.61 3.90
N ARG A 78 43.92 31.58 4.25
CA ARG A 78 43.52 31.29 5.63
C ARG A 78 44.71 30.86 6.48
N ARG A 79 45.54 29.93 5.99
CA ARG A 79 46.77 29.49 6.65
C ARG A 79 47.76 30.64 6.79
N ASP A 80 47.88 31.51 5.80
CA ASP A 80 48.76 32.69 5.82
C ASP A 80 48.24 33.76 6.80
N ARG A 81 46.91 33.86 6.99
CA ARG A 81 46.30 34.69 8.07
C ARG A 81 46.48 34.08 9.47
N GLU A 82 46.55 32.75 9.57
CA GLU A 82 46.80 32.02 10.82
C GLU A 82 48.31 31.92 11.14
N ALA A 83 49.19 32.03 10.14
CA ALA A 83 50.64 31.83 10.22
C ALA A 83 51.45 33.10 9.91
N ALA A 84 51.07 34.23 10.50
CA ALA A 84 51.95 35.40 10.56
C ALA A 84 53.13 35.17 11.55
N VAL A 85 54.09 34.30 11.18
CA VAL A 85 55.56 34.48 11.24
C VAL A 85 56.23 33.44 10.31
N ALA A 86 57.02 33.98 9.36
CA ALA A 86 58.09 33.38 8.53
C ALA A 86 57.78 32.70 7.16
N LEU A 87 58.45 33.23 6.13
CA LEU A 87 58.46 32.95 4.69
C LEU A 87 58.71 31.48 4.26
N ARG A 88 58.08 31.05 3.15
CA ARG A 88 58.81 30.58 1.93
C ARG A 88 57.94 30.48 0.66
N GLU A 89 58.63 30.65 -0.47
CA GLU A 89 58.19 30.89 -1.86
C GLU A 89 57.40 29.76 -2.54
N VAL A 90 56.62 30.15 -3.55
CA VAL A 90 55.88 29.30 -4.49
C VAL A 90 56.73 29.09 -5.74
N PRO A 91 56.97 27.85 -6.23
CA PRO A 91 57.51 27.68 -7.57
C PRO A 91 56.42 28.03 -8.59
N ALA A 92 56.65 29.09 -9.35
CA ALA A 92 55.97 29.34 -10.61
C ALA A 92 56.60 28.43 -11.68
N GLY A 93 55.78 27.64 -12.37
CA GLY A 93 56.22 26.86 -13.51
C GLY A 93 55.28 25.71 -13.84
N ALA A 94 54.29 25.97 -14.68
CA ALA A 94 53.61 24.94 -15.46
C ALA A 94 53.04 25.56 -16.74
N ASP A 95 53.92 25.82 -17.71
CA ASP A 95 53.57 25.91 -19.13
C ASP A 95 54.03 24.62 -19.83
N GLY A 96 53.17 24.04 -20.67
CA GLY A 96 53.49 22.99 -21.63
C GLY A 96 52.51 21.80 -21.64
N PRO A 97 51.70 21.59 -22.70
CA PRO A 97 50.81 20.44 -22.82
C PRO A 97 51.64 19.19 -23.16
N GLY A 98 51.73 18.27 -22.20
CA GLY A 98 52.23 16.92 -22.43
C GLY A 98 51.12 16.02 -22.97
N GLU A 99 51.35 15.47 -24.16
CA GLU A 99 50.52 14.48 -24.83
C GLU A 99 50.40 13.19 -24.01
N ASP A 100 49.32 13.11 -23.24
CA ASP A 100 48.63 11.86 -22.88
C ASP A 100 47.16 12.27 -22.81
N ARG A 101 46.33 11.94 -23.81
CA ARG A 101 44.91 12.34 -23.85
C ARG A 101 44.20 11.78 -22.60
N PRO A 102 43.82 12.60 -21.58
CA PRO A 102 43.16 12.11 -20.37
C PRO A 102 41.65 11.88 -20.56
N GLY A 103 41.19 11.67 -21.80
CA GLY A 103 39.77 11.62 -22.16
C GLY A 103 39.12 10.25 -22.05
N ASP A 104 39.91 9.16 -22.13
CA ASP A 104 39.38 7.84 -22.52
C ASP A 104 39.43 6.76 -21.43
N ARG A 105 39.90 7.08 -20.22
CA ARG A 105 39.85 6.15 -19.08
C ARG A 105 38.70 6.51 -18.16
N ASP A 106 37.73 5.61 -18.06
CA ASP A 106 36.72 5.64 -17.00
C ASP A 106 37.33 5.10 -15.69
N ASP A 107 37.60 6.01 -14.75
CA ASP A 107 38.18 5.70 -13.45
C ASP A 107 37.13 5.37 -12.37
N THR A 108 35.86 5.20 -12.75
CA THR A 108 34.73 4.95 -11.83
C THR A 108 34.97 3.75 -10.92
N LEU A 109 35.50 2.63 -11.45
CA LEU A 109 35.81 1.46 -10.62
C LEU A 109 36.93 1.74 -9.60
N THR A 110 37.92 2.57 -9.97
CA THR A 110 38.98 2.98 -9.04
C THR A 110 38.41 3.86 -7.92
N LEU A 111 37.46 4.75 -8.23
CA LEU A 111 36.75 5.53 -7.22
C LEU A 111 35.92 4.65 -6.28
N LEU A 112 35.20 3.66 -6.82
CA LEU A 112 34.41 2.72 -6.01
C LEU A 112 35.29 1.95 -5.01
N PHE A 113 36.46 1.46 -5.43
CA PHE A 113 37.41 0.83 -4.51
C PHE A 113 37.90 1.77 -3.41
N LEU A 114 38.10 3.05 -3.72
CA LEU A 114 38.50 4.05 -2.73
C LEU A 114 37.36 4.36 -1.76
N CYS A 115 36.12 4.49 -2.25
CA CYS A 115 34.93 4.74 -1.44
C CYS A 115 34.56 3.54 -0.54
N CYS A 116 34.83 2.31 -1.01
CA CYS A 116 34.57 1.06 -0.29
C CYS A 116 35.81 0.56 0.49
N HIS A 117 36.72 1.47 0.85
CA HIS A 117 37.94 1.10 1.57
C HIS A 117 37.62 0.47 2.94
N PRO A 118 38.31 -0.62 3.36
CA PRO A 118 37.99 -1.37 4.58
C PRO A 118 38.21 -0.58 5.88
N ALA A 119 38.96 0.52 5.82
CA ALA A 119 39.15 1.42 6.96
C ALA A 119 37.90 2.24 7.32
N LEU A 120 36.85 2.16 6.51
CA LEU A 120 35.58 2.85 6.70
C LEU A 120 34.51 1.89 7.22
N THR A 121 33.58 2.42 8.01
CA THR A 121 32.36 1.67 8.37
C THR A 121 31.45 1.55 7.15
N ALA A 122 30.59 0.52 7.09
CA ALA A 122 29.64 0.33 5.98
C ALA A 122 28.78 1.58 5.73
N SER A 123 28.28 2.23 6.79
CA SER A 123 27.52 3.48 6.68
C SER A 123 28.32 4.64 6.06
N SER A 124 29.62 4.72 6.35
CA SER A 124 30.52 5.69 5.71
C SER A 124 30.85 5.34 4.27
N GLN A 125 31.02 4.05 3.94
CA GLN A 125 31.24 3.59 2.56
C GLN A 125 30.03 3.91 1.67
N VAL A 126 28.82 3.63 2.16
CA VAL A 126 27.57 3.94 1.45
C VAL A 126 27.42 5.44 1.23
N ALA A 127 27.54 6.26 2.28
CA ALA A 127 27.40 7.70 2.17
C ALA A 127 28.44 8.32 1.22
N LEU A 128 29.70 7.87 1.30
CA LEU A 128 30.77 8.36 0.44
C LEU A 128 30.60 7.89 -1.01
N THR A 129 30.10 6.68 -1.24
CA THR A 129 29.83 6.15 -2.59
C THR A 129 28.71 6.93 -3.27
N LEU A 130 27.58 7.14 -2.59
CA LEU A 130 26.47 7.96 -3.12
C LEU A 130 26.90 9.40 -3.43
N ARG A 131 27.80 9.94 -2.60
CA ARG A 131 28.34 11.30 -2.76
C ARG A 131 29.31 11.38 -3.95
N ALA A 132 30.37 10.58 -3.93
CA ALA A 132 31.50 10.70 -4.86
C ALA A 132 31.26 10.01 -6.20
N VAL A 133 30.48 8.92 -6.23
CA VAL A 133 30.21 8.13 -7.45
C VAL A 133 28.77 8.31 -7.91
N GLY A 134 27.82 8.35 -6.97
CA GLY A 134 26.42 8.64 -7.28
C GLY A 134 26.16 10.09 -7.67
N GLY A 135 27.03 11.03 -7.28
CA GLY A 135 26.87 12.46 -7.56
C GLY A 135 25.80 13.14 -6.71
N LEU A 136 25.28 12.49 -5.67
CA LEU A 136 24.21 13.04 -4.82
C LEU A 136 24.72 14.19 -3.94
N THR A 137 23.84 15.17 -3.72
CA THR A 137 24.06 16.23 -2.74
C THR A 137 24.03 15.68 -1.31
N THR A 138 24.73 16.34 -0.37
CA THR A 138 24.65 15.98 1.05
C THR A 138 23.21 16.01 1.56
N ALA A 139 22.40 16.98 1.11
CA ALA A 139 20.98 17.07 1.44
C ALA A 139 20.17 15.87 0.91
N GLN A 140 20.39 15.45 -0.35
CA GLN A 140 19.75 14.27 -0.91
C GLN A 140 20.09 13.01 -0.12
N ILE A 141 21.38 12.82 0.22
CA ILE A 141 21.82 11.67 1.03
C ILE A 141 21.22 11.76 2.44
N ALA A 142 21.22 12.93 3.07
CA ALA A 142 20.65 13.11 4.40
C ALA A 142 19.16 12.77 4.46
N ARG A 143 18.39 13.24 3.46
CA ARG A 143 16.97 12.89 3.26
C ARG A 143 16.80 11.38 3.08
N ALA A 144 17.62 10.78 2.24
CA ALA A 144 17.57 9.35 1.96
C ALA A 144 17.99 8.47 3.15
N PHE A 145 18.54 9.03 4.23
CA PHE A 145 18.87 8.32 5.48
C PHE A 145 18.07 8.83 6.68
N LEU A 146 17.12 9.76 6.48
CA LEU A 146 16.33 10.42 7.53
C LEU A 146 17.18 10.98 8.69
N VAL A 147 18.33 11.58 8.37
CA VAL A 147 19.20 12.26 9.34
C VAL A 147 19.32 13.75 9.02
N PRO A 148 19.64 14.60 10.01
CA PRO A 148 19.95 15.99 9.74
C PRO A 148 21.11 16.13 8.74
N GLU A 149 21.03 17.11 7.84
CA GLU A 149 22.05 17.34 6.81
C GLU A 149 23.44 17.55 7.42
N ALA A 150 23.53 18.28 8.53
CA ALA A 150 24.78 18.48 9.27
C ALA A 150 25.40 17.15 9.76
N THR A 151 24.58 16.19 10.19
CA THR A 151 25.05 14.87 10.64
C THR A 151 25.62 14.08 9.46
N MET A 152 24.96 14.13 8.30
CA MET A 152 25.46 13.48 7.08
C MET A 152 26.74 14.16 6.56
N ALA A 153 26.80 15.49 6.56
CA ALA A 153 27.99 16.26 6.20
C ALA A 153 29.21 15.86 7.03
N GLN A 154 29.04 15.74 8.35
CA GLN A 154 30.09 15.28 9.25
C GLN A 154 30.50 13.83 8.97
N ARG A 155 29.54 12.93 8.67
CA ARG A 155 29.84 11.53 8.33
C ARG A 155 30.69 11.42 7.06
N ILE A 156 30.34 12.16 6.02
CA ILE A 156 31.08 12.22 4.75
C ILE A 156 32.48 12.81 4.98
N SER A 157 32.57 13.93 5.71
CA SER A 157 33.86 14.58 6.02
C SER A 157 34.81 13.66 6.79
N ARG A 158 34.32 12.98 7.84
CA ARG A 158 35.12 11.99 8.59
C ARG A 158 35.54 10.81 7.72
N ALA A 159 34.69 10.33 6.81
CA ALA A 159 35.05 9.26 5.88
C ALA A 159 36.21 9.67 4.97
N LYS A 160 36.14 10.86 4.35
CA LYS A 160 37.23 11.42 3.53
C LYS A 160 38.53 11.57 4.31
N GLN A 161 38.45 12.14 5.53
CA GLN A 161 39.62 12.29 6.41
C GLN A 161 40.24 10.94 6.78
N ARG A 162 39.41 9.92 7.01
CA ARG A 162 39.89 8.57 7.34
C ARG A 162 40.62 7.93 6.18
N ILE A 163 40.11 8.01 4.94
CA ILE A 163 40.81 7.56 3.74
C ILE A 163 42.16 8.28 3.64
N LYS A 164 42.17 9.61 3.74
CA LYS A 164 43.40 10.41 3.67
C LYS A 164 44.44 9.99 4.72
N ALA A 165 44.00 9.75 5.96
CA ALA A 165 44.85 9.30 7.06
C ALA A 165 45.43 7.88 6.85
N THR A 166 44.78 7.03 6.06
CA THR A 166 45.33 5.70 5.72
C THR A 166 46.43 5.76 4.67
N GLY A 167 46.60 6.90 3.97
CA GLY A 167 47.53 7.01 2.86
C GLY A 167 47.08 6.26 1.59
N ALA A 168 45.82 5.82 1.53
CA ALA A 168 45.24 5.19 0.35
C ALA A 168 45.42 6.09 -0.88
N ARG A 169 45.93 5.51 -1.97
CA ARG A 169 46.18 6.23 -3.22
C ARG A 169 45.05 5.96 -4.21
N PHE A 170 44.81 6.92 -5.09
CA PHE A 170 43.92 6.74 -6.23
C PHE A 170 44.59 5.87 -7.30
N ALA A 171 44.57 4.56 -7.06
CA ALA A 171 45.10 3.54 -7.94
C ALA A 171 44.25 2.26 -7.80
N PRO A 172 44.14 1.44 -8.86
CA PRO A 172 43.47 0.16 -8.74
C PRO A 172 44.17 -0.70 -7.67
N PRO A 173 43.42 -1.46 -6.86
CA PRO A 173 44.01 -2.33 -5.85
C PRO A 173 44.94 -3.36 -6.50
N PRO A 174 45.97 -3.84 -5.75
CA PRO A 174 46.84 -4.91 -6.20
C PRO A 174 46.02 -6.12 -6.68
N PRO A 175 46.45 -6.86 -7.72
CA PRO A 175 45.69 -7.99 -8.25
C PRO A 175 45.19 -8.98 -7.20
N ALA A 176 46.00 -9.25 -6.16
CA ALA A 176 45.65 -10.16 -5.07
C ALA A 176 44.52 -9.65 -4.15
N GLU A 177 44.26 -8.34 -4.11
CA GLU A 177 43.21 -7.73 -3.29
C GLU A 177 41.94 -7.40 -4.08
N ARG A 178 41.98 -7.52 -5.43
CA ARG A 178 40.88 -7.06 -6.30
C ARG A 178 39.56 -7.74 -5.99
N ASP A 179 39.56 -9.05 -5.83
CA ASP A 179 38.33 -9.82 -5.60
C ASP A 179 37.69 -9.47 -4.25
N GLU A 180 38.50 -9.27 -3.21
CA GLU A 180 38.02 -8.84 -1.89
C GLU A 180 37.46 -7.41 -1.94
N ARG A 181 38.16 -6.50 -2.63
CA ARG A 181 37.71 -5.13 -2.81
C ARG A 181 36.44 -5.06 -3.65
N LEU A 182 36.31 -5.89 -4.67
CA LEU A 182 35.10 -5.99 -5.49
C LEU A 182 33.93 -6.51 -4.68
N ARG A 183 34.12 -7.54 -3.86
CA ARG A 183 33.10 -8.00 -2.91
C ARG A 183 32.58 -6.88 -2.00
N ALA A 184 33.47 -6.03 -1.49
CA ALA A 184 33.07 -4.86 -0.69
C ALA A 184 32.26 -3.84 -1.51
N VAL A 185 32.63 -3.58 -2.77
CA VAL A 185 31.86 -2.72 -3.68
C VAL A 185 30.45 -3.29 -3.90
N LEU A 186 30.35 -4.57 -4.28
CA LEU A 186 29.08 -5.25 -4.50
C LEU A 186 28.19 -5.21 -3.24
N GLN A 187 28.78 -5.43 -2.06
CA GLN A 187 28.08 -5.32 -0.79
C GLN A 187 27.54 -3.90 -0.54
N VAL A 188 28.33 -2.85 -0.80
CA VAL A 188 27.88 -1.46 -0.64
C VAL A 188 26.74 -1.13 -1.59
N LEU A 189 26.83 -1.55 -2.86
CA LEU A 189 25.75 -1.37 -3.83
C LEU A 189 24.49 -2.09 -3.38
N TYR A 190 24.60 -3.32 -2.89
CA TYR A 190 23.47 -4.08 -2.37
C TYR A 190 22.84 -3.43 -1.13
N LEU A 191 23.65 -2.85 -0.24
CA LEU A 191 23.15 -2.12 0.93
C LEU A 191 22.38 -0.84 0.53
N ILE A 192 22.86 -0.10 -0.47
CA ILE A 192 22.13 1.06 -1.02
C ILE A 192 20.79 0.60 -1.58
N PHE A 193 20.79 -0.48 -2.38
CA PHE A 193 19.58 -1.02 -2.95
C PHE A 193 18.57 -1.47 -1.88
N ASN A 194 19.02 -2.22 -0.86
CA ASN A 194 18.15 -2.73 0.20
C ASN A 194 17.49 -1.61 1.02
N GLU A 195 18.24 -0.54 1.33
CA GLU A 195 17.69 0.63 2.03
C GLU A 195 16.64 1.37 1.19
N GLY A 196 16.76 1.32 -0.15
CA GLY A 196 15.74 1.84 -1.05
C GLY A 196 14.52 0.91 -1.23
N TYR A 197 14.76 -0.39 -1.24
CA TYR A 197 13.77 -1.43 -1.56
C TYR A 197 12.76 -1.72 -0.44
N THR A 198 13.23 -1.67 0.81
CA THR A 198 12.41 -1.69 2.01
C THR A 198 13.05 -0.72 2.99
N ALA A 199 12.49 0.49 3.09
CA ALA A 199 13.05 1.52 3.94
C ALA A 199 13.06 1.06 5.40
N SER A 200 14.22 1.13 6.04
CA SER A 200 14.38 0.67 7.43
C SER A 200 13.58 1.53 8.42
N SER A 201 13.14 2.73 8.01
CA SER A 201 12.35 3.65 8.84
C SER A 201 11.59 4.67 7.99
N GLY A 202 10.56 5.26 8.59
CA GLY A 202 9.78 6.35 7.99
C GLY A 202 8.39 5.93 7.52
N PRO A 203 7.65 6.87 6.88
CA PRO A 203 6.26 6.64 6.44
C PRO A 203 6.14 5.87 5.13
N ASP A 204 7.18 5.87 4.29
CA ASP A 204 7.18 5.24 2.97
C ASP A 204 7.86 3.88 3.01
N LEU A 205 7.28 2.88 2.33
CA LEU A 205 7.88 1.54 2.25
C LEU A 205 9.17 1.52 1.42
N GLN A 206 9.29 2.45 0.48
CA GLN A 206 10.35 2.46 -0.54
C GLN A 206 10.92 3.85 -0.75
N ARG A 207 12.22 3.92 -1.03
CA ARG A 207 12.93 5.12 -1.49
C ARG A 207 13.41 4.88 -2.91
N ALA A 208 12.53 5.22 -3.84
CA ALA A 208 12.66 4.96 -5.26
C ALA A 208 13.95 5.54 -5.87
N ASP A 209 14.45 6.63 -5.32
CA ASP A 209 15.69 7.29 -5.68
C ASP A 209 16.93 6.43 -5.38
N LEU A 210 16.95 5.72 -4.24
CA LEU A 210 18.08 4.89 -3.85
C LEU A 210 18.18 3.59 -4.68
N THR A 211 17.07 2.91 -4.93
CA THR A 211 17.06 1.70 -5.76
C THR A 211 17.46 2.01 -7.21
N THR A 212 16.94 3.10 -7.78
CA THR A 212 17.32 3.56 -9.11
C THR A 212 18.81 3.90 -9.18
N GLU A 213 19.35 4.58 -8.17
CA GLU A 213 20.77 4.91 -8.12
C GLU A 213 21.66 3.66 -7.97
N ALA A 214 21.25 2.69 -7.14
CA ALA A 214 21.98 1.43 -6.98
C ALA A 214 22.02 0.62 -8.29
N ILE A 215 20.90 0.53 -9.01
CA ILE A 215 20.83 -0.14 -10.31
C ILE A 215 21.74 0.56 -11.32
N ARG A 216 21.72 1.90 -11.38
CA ARG A 216 22.60 2.68 -12.26
C ARG A 216 24.07 2.39 -11.99
N LEU A 217 24.48 2.40 -10.72
CA LEU A 217 25.85 2.07 -10.32
C LEU A 217 26.22 0.62 -10.63
N ALA A 218 25.31 -0.34 -10.41
CA ALA A 218 25.51 -1.74 -10.77
C ALA A 218 25.70 -1.93 -12.29
N ARG A 219 24.92 -1.22 -13.12
CA ARG A 219 25.09 -1.20 -14.58
C ARG A 219 26.46 -0.65 -14.98
N ALA A 220 26.92 0.42 -14.33
CA ALA A 220 28.26 0.96 -14.59
C ALA A 220 29.37 -0.04 -14.25
N VAL A 221 29.27 -0.73 -13.11
CA VAL A 221 30.24 -1.78 -12.73
C VAL A 221 30.18 -2.96 -13.70
N HIS A 222 28.99 -3.40 -14.11
CA HIS A 222 28.82 -4.46 -15.12
C HIS A 222 29.43 -4.07 -16.47
N GLY A 223 29.26 -2.83 -16.92
CA GLY A 223 29.90 -2.34 -18.15
C GLY A 223 31.44 -2.35 -18.09
N LEU A 224 32.01 -2.14 -16.90
CA LEU A 224 33.46 -2.20 -16.67
C LEU A 224 33.99 -3.63 -16.48
N LEU A 225 33.15 -4.54 -16.00
CA LEU A 225 33.49 -5.93 -15.67
C LEU A 225 32.44 -6.93 -16.22
N PRO A 226 32.19 -6.98 -17.54
CA PRO A 226 31.13 -7.84 -18.11
C PRO A 226 31.43 -9.34 -18.00
N GLY A 227 32.69 -9.71 -17.75
CA GLY A 227 33.11 -11.10 -17.55
C GLY A 227 33.11 -11.56 -16.09
N ASP A 228 32.56 -10.77 -15.16
CA ASP A 228 32.43 -11.14 -13.75
C ASP A 228 31.00 -11.58 -13.45
N GLY A 229 30.83 -12.84 -13.06
CA GLY A 229 29.51 -13.42 -12.85
C GLY A 229 28.78 -12.87 -11.63
N GLU A 230 29.49 -12.44 -10.58
CA GLU A 230 28.86 -11.89 -9.37
C GLU A 230 28.42 -10.44 -9.55
N VAL A 231 29.16 -9.66 -10.35
CA VAL A 231 28.70 -8.35 -10.84
C VAL A 231 27.41 -8.50 -11.63
N THR A 232 27.38 -9.46 -12.57
CA THR A 232 26.21 -9.77 -13.40
C THR A 232 25.03 -10.23 -12.55
N GLY A 233 25.28 -11.14 -11.60
CA GLY A 233 24.30 -11.64 -10.65
C GLY A 233 23.72 -10.54 -9.77
N LEU A 234 24.53 -9.59 -9.28
CA LEU A 234 24.01 -8.47 -8.48
C LEU A 234 23.09 -7.56 -9.29
N LEU A 235 23.48 -7.22 -10.53
CA LEU A 235 22.63 -6.41 -11.40
C LEU A 235 21.30 -7.14 -11.69
N ALA A 236 21.35 -8.41 -12.06
CA ALA A 236 20.17 -9.24 -12.28
C ALA A 236 19.26 -9.29 -11.05
N LEU A 237 19.83 -9.52 -9.86
CA LEU A 237 19.09 -9.52 -8.59
C LEU A 237 18.36 -8.20 -8.36
N MET A 238 19.04 -7.06 -8.54
CA MET A 238 18.43 -5.75 -8.34
C MET A 238 17.29 -5.49 -9.33
N LEU A 239 17.48 -5.80 -10.62
CA LEU A 239 16.45 -5.63 -11.65
C LEU A 239 15.22 -6.49 -11.37
N LEU A 240 15.40 -7.79 -11.10
CA LEU A 240 14.30 -8.71 -10.80
C LEU A 240 13.56 -8.31 -9.51
N THR A 241 14.32 -7.83 -8.53
CA THR A 241 13.75 -7.42 -7.24
C THR A 241 12.95 -6.12 -7.37
N ASP A 242 13.46 -5.15 -8.14
CA ASP A 242 12.86 -3.84 -8.37
C ASP A 242 11.74 -3.86 -9.41
N ALA A 243 11.70 -4.84 -10.31
CA ALA A 243 10.62 -4.97 -11.29
C ALA A 243 9.22 -5.03 -10.65
N ARG A 244 9.15 -5.49 -9.40
CA ARG A 244 7.91 -5.61 -8.63
C ARG A 244 7.48 -4.30 -7.97
N ARG A 245 8.29 -3.24 -8.03
CA ARG A 245 8.09 -1.95 -7.34
C ARG A 245 6.65 -1.46 -7.40
N PRO A 246 5.97 -1.43 -8.57
CA PRO A 246 4.60 -0.89 -8.65
C PRO A 246 3.56 -1.69 -7.85
N ALA A 247 3.79 -2.99 -7.61
CA ALA A 247 2.83 -3.89 -6.97
C ALA A 247 3.02 -4.03 -5.46
N ARG A 248 4.12 -3.51 -4.89
CA ARG A 248 4.51 -3.75 -3.48
C ARG A 248 3.73 -2.94 -2.46
N THR A 249 3.03 -1.90 -2.90
CA THR A 249 2.25 -1.00 -2.03
C THR A 249 0.85 -0.82 -2.61
N GLY A 250 -0.17 -0.92 -1.75
CA GLY A 250 -1.56 -0.67 -2.09
C GLY A 250 -1.88 0.83 -2.26
N ALA A 251 -3.08 1.15 -2.73
CA ALA A 251 -3.53 2.54 -2.89
C ALA A 251 -3.65 3.29 -1.54
N ASP A 252 -3.80 2.53 -0.45
CA ASP A 252 -3.81 2.96 0.95
C ASP A 252 -2.40 3.15 1.55
N GLY A 253 -1.35 2.89 0.76
CA GLY A 253 0.04 2.94 1.24
C GLY A 253 0.48 1.71 2.04
N LEU A 254 -0.36 0.66 2.14
CA LEU A 254 -0.01 -0.56 2.88
C LEU A 254 0.90 -1.47 2.07
N LEU A 255 1.75 -2.22 2.78
CA LEU A 255 2.59 -3.26 2.21
C LEU A 255 1.72 -4.40 1.66
N VAL A 256 1.99 -4.81 0.42
CA VAL A 256 1.35 -5.96 -0.23
C VAL A 256 2.31 -7.16 -0.25
N PRO A 257 1.99 -8.27 0.45
CA PRO A 257 2.80 -9.49 0.45
C PRO A 257 3.02 -10.07 -0.95
N LEU A 258 4.16 -10.72 -1.19
CA LEU A 258 4.52 -11.23 -2.52
C LEU A 258 3.46 -12.13 -3.17
N SER A 259 2.73 -12.92 -2.37
CA SER A 259 1.64 -13.79 -2.83
C SER A 259 0.36 -13.02 -3.20
N GLU A 260 0.21 -11.78 -2.74
CA GLU A 260 -0.96 -10.92 -2.96
C GLU A 260 -0.67 -9.82 -4.00
N GLN A 261 0.57 -9.71 -4.47
CA GLN A 261 0.95 -8.72 -5.48
C GLN A 261 0.32 -9.05 -6.84
N ASP A 262 -0.29 -8.05 -7.45
CA ASP A 262 -0.72 -8.11 -8.85
C ASP A 262 0.51 -8.17 -9.78
N ARG A 263 0.82 -9.37 -10.28
CA ARG A 263 1.98 -9.63 -11.14
C ARG A 263 1.86 -8.96 -12.51
N THR A 264 0.67 -8.55 -12.95
CA THR A 264 0.49 -7.81 -14.21
C THR A 264 1.07 -6.39 -14.15
N ARG A 265 1.28 -5.87 -12.93
CA ARG A 265 1.91 -4.57 -12.67
C ARG A 265 3.43 -4.65 -12.57
N TRP A 266 4.03 -5.83 -12.72
CA TRP A 266 5.48 -5.97 -12.68
C TRP A 266 6.12 -5.49 -13.99
N ASP A 267 7.29 -4.89 -13.91
CA ASP A 267 8.04 -4.40 -15.06
C ASP A 267 8.61 -5.58 -15.86
N ALA A 268 7.90 -5.94 -16.93
CA ALA A 268 8.29 -7.02 -17.83
C ALA A 268 9.65 -6.79 -18.50
N ALA A 269 10.06 -5.55 -18.76
CA ALA A 269 11.35 -5.26 -19.38
C ALA A 269 12.50 -5.52 -18.40
N SER A 270 12.35 -5.07 -17.16
CA SER A 270 13.32 -5.35 -16.09
C SER A 270 13.41 -6.85 -15.77
N ILE A 271 12.28 -7.57 -15.81
CA ILE A 271 12.26 -9.05 -15.66
C ILE A 271 13.02 -9.71 -16.81
N ALA A 272 12.71 -9.37 -18.06
CA ALA A 272 13.34 -9.99 -19.22
C ALA A 272 14.86 -9.76 -19.23
N GLU A 273 15.31 -8.55 -18.89
CA GLU A 273 16.73 -8.24 -18.76
C GLU A 273 17.38 -9.03 -17.62
N GLY A 274 16.80 -8.98 -16.42
CA GLY A 274 17.35 -9.64 -15.25
C GLY A 274 17.45 -11.16 -15.41
N THR A 275 16.40 -11.80 -15.93
CA THR A 275 16.40 -13.24 -16.26
C THR A 275 17.44 -13.55 -17.33
N GLY A 276 17.52 -12.76 -18.40
CA GLY A 276 18.52 -12.95 -19.46
C GLY A 276 19.96 -12.90 -18.93
N LEU A 277 20.28 -11.92 -18.09
CA LEU A 277 21.59 -11.77 -17.45
C LEU A 277 21.95 -12.98 -16.59
N ILE A 278 21.04 -13.42 -15.71
CA ILE A 278 21.37 -14.53 -14.79
C ILE A 278 21.42 -15.89 -15.50
N THR A 279 20.52 -16.13 -16.47
CA THR A 279 20.53 -17.35 -17.27
C THR A 279 21.83 -17.48 -18.05
N ASP A 280 22.33 -16.40 -18.65
CA ASP A 280 23.63 -16.40 -19.34
C ASP A 280 24.80 -16.62 -18.37
N ALA A 281 24.87 -15.83 -17.28
CA ALA A 281 25.97 -15.89 -16.31
C ALA A 281 26.20 -17.29 -15.72
N LEU A 282 25.12 -18.04 -15.45
CA LEU A 282 25.20 -19.39 -14.93
C LEU A 282 25.77 -20.42 -15.91
N THR A 283 25.92 -20.09 -17.20
CA THR A 283 26.52 -20.99 -18.20
C THR A 283 28.06 -20.95 -18.21
N TRP A 284 28.66 -19.87 -17.73
CA TRP A 284 30.10 -19.63 -17.85
C TRP A 284 30.80 -19.26 -16.53
N SER A 285 30.08 -18.74 -15.54
CA SER A 285 30.64 -18.38 -14.23
C SER A 285 30.31 -19.44 -13.16
N PRO A 286 31.25 -19.80 -12.27
CA PRO A 286 30.91 -20.52 -11.05
C PRO A 286 29.79 -19.82 -10.26
N PRO A 287 28.80 -20.54 -9.70
CA PRO A 287 27.73 -19.92 -8.92
C PRO A 287 28.26 -19.20 -7.67
N GLY A 288 27.98 -17.90 -7.57
CA GLY A 288 28.23 -17.09 -6.37
C GLY A 288 26.94 -16.64 -5.67
N PRO A 289 27.04 -15.97 -4.50
CA PRO A 289 25.89 -15.62 -3.69
C PRO A 289 24.90 -14.67 -4.37
N TYR A 290 25.34 -13.70 -5.17
CA TYR A 290 24.41 -12.81 -5.87
C TYR A 290 23.79 -13.49 -7.08
N GLN A 291 24.54 -14.33 -7.80
CA GLN A 291 24.00 -15.15 -8.87
C GLN A 291 22.86 -16.05 -8.37
N VAL A 292 23.07 -16.76 -7.25
CA VAL A 292 22.04 -17.66 -6.71
C VAL A 292 20.83 -16.90 -6.19
N GLN A 293 21.02 -15.73 -5.54
CA GLN A 293 19.90 -14.86 -5.15
C GLN A 293 19.11 -14.35 -6.37
N ALA A 294 19.79 -13.97 -7.46
CA ALA A 294 19.15 -13.56 -8.71
C ALA A 294 18.36 -14.72 -9.33
N ALA A 295 18.90 -15.94 -9.31
CA ALA A 295 18.19 -17.12 -9.80
C ALA A 295 16.90 -17.38 -8.99
N ILE A 296 16.94 -17.22 -7.66
CA ILE A 296 15.74 -17.32 -6.81
C ILE A 296 14.71 -16.24 -7.21
N ALA A 297 15.15 -15.01 -7.42
CA ALA A 297 14.28 -13.92 -7.86
C ALA A 297 13.68 -14.17 -9.25
N ALA A 298 14.44 -14.77 -10.17
CA ALA A 298 14.00 -15.13 -11.51
C ALA A 298 12.89 -16.18 -11.49
N VAL A 299 13.04 -17.25 -10.67
CA VAL A 299 12.01 -18.28 -10.51
C VAL A 299 10.69 -17.68 -10.00
N HIS A 300 10.75 -16.69 -9.11
CA HIS A 300 9.55 -15.95 -8.71
C HIS A 300 8.96 -15.13 -9.87
N ALA A 301 9.81 -14.46 -10.66
CA ALA A 301 9.42 -13.58 -11.76
C ALA A 301 8.82 -14.31 -12.97
N GLU A 302 9.22 -15.57 -13.20
CA GLU A 302 8.74 -16.41 -14.32
C GLU A 302 7.31 -16.93 -14.13
N ALA A 303 6.85 -17.05 -12.88
CA ALA A 303 5.50 -17.55 -12.60
C ALA A 303 4.44 -16.48 -12.89
N ALA A 304 3.41 -16.83 -13.68
CA ALA A 304 2.33 -15.92 -14.02
C ALA A 304 1.40 -15.64 -12.82
N ARG A 305 1.20 -16.63 -11.96
CA ARG A 305 0.38 -16.53 -10.75
C ARG A 305 1.17 -17.01 -9.52
N PRO A 306 0.83 -16.54 -8.31
CA PRO A 306 1.45 -17.00 -7.06
C PRO A 306 1.54 -18.52 -6.92
N GLU A 307 0.47 -19.23 -7.24
CA GLU A 307 0.35 -20.69 -7.19
C GLU A 307 1.25 -21.43 -8.19
N ASP A 308 1.71 -20.76 -9.25
CA ASP A 308 2.57 -21.36 -10.28
C ASP A 308 4.07 -21.27 -9.92
N THR A 309 4.42 -20.71 -8.76
CA THR A 309 5.81 -20.53 -8.32
C THR A 309 6.49 -21.88 -8.03
N ASP A 310 7.63 -22.17 -8.67
CA ASP A 310 8.41 -23.39 -8.44
C ASP A 310 9.19 -23.34 -7.11
N TRP A 311 8.47 -23.62 -6.02
CA TRP A 311 9.03 -23.70 -4.68
C TRP A 311 10.08 -24.80 -4.49
N PRO A 312 9.96 -26.01 -5.08
CA PRO A 312 11.03 -27.02 -5.06
C PRO A 312 12.36 -26.51 -5.60
N GLN A 313 12.35 -25.77 -6.73
CA GLN A 313 13.55 -25.16 -7.28
C GLN A 313 14.11 -24.07 -6.36
N ILE A 314 13.26 -23.18 -5.83
CA ILE A 314 13.66 -22.15 -4.87
C ILE A 314 14.32 -22.75 -3.62
N LEU A 315 13.77 -23.84 -3.07
CA LEU A 315 14.36 -24.54 -1.93
C LEU A 315 15.74 -25.12 -2.25
N ALA A 316 15.91 -25.71 -3.44
CA ALA A 316 17.22 -26.21 -3.89
C ALA A 316 18.25 -25.08 -4.02
N LEU A 317 17.84 -23.91 -4.53
CA LEU A 317 18.69 -22.74 -4.64
C LEU A 317 19.06 -22.15 -3.26
N TYR A 318 18.12 -22.09 -2.31
CA TYR A 318 18.44 -21.67 -0.94
C TYR A 318 19.42 -22.63 -0.26
N ARG A 319 19.26 -23.94 -0.45
CA ARG A 319 20.24 -24.92 0.05
C ARG A 319 21.62 -24.69 -0.55
N LEU A 320 21.72 -24.43 -1.85
CA LEU A 320 23.00 -24.07 -2.49
C LEU A 320 23.58 -22.79 -1.87
N LEU A 321 22.75 -21.75 -1.71
CA LEU A 321 23.16 -20.47 -1.13
C LEU A 321 23.65 -20.62 0.33
N SER A 322 23.00 -21.47 1.13
CA SER A 322 23.41 -21.81 2.49
C SER A 322 24.81 -22.42 2.56
N HIS A 323 25.25 -23.16 1.52
CA HIS A 323 26.61 -23.68 1.44
C HIS A 323 27.63 -22.63 0.97
N LEU A 324 27.24 -21.76 0.02
CA LEU A 324 28.12 -20.75 -0.57
C LEU A 324 28.40 -19.57 0.38
N ALA A 325 27.39 -19.13 1.12
CA ALA A 325 27.49 -17.93 1.97
C ALA A 325 26.67 -18.10 3.27
N PRO A 326 27.06 -19.01 4.20
CA PRO A 326 26.26 -19.32 5.38
C PRO A 326 25.92 -18.07 6.21
N ASN A 327 24.63 -17.75 6.35
CA ASN A 327 24.16 -16.67 7.21
C ASN A 327 22.73 -16.93 7.70
N PRO A 328 22.33 -16.37 8.87
CA PRO A 328 21.05 -16.69 9.49
C PRO A 328 19.85 -16.14 8.72
N MET A 329 20.03 -15.07 7.92
CA MET A 329 18.99 -14.55 7.02
C MET A 329 18.72 -15.50 5.85
N ILE A 330 19.73 -16.20 5.34
CA ILE A 330 19.54 -17.24 4.32
C ILE A 330 18.78 -18.41 4.93
N THR A 331 19.15 -18.86 6.14
CA THR A 331 18.43 -19.92 6.84
C THR A 331 16.98 -19.54 7.12
N LEU A 332 16.71 -18.28 7.49
CA LEU A 332 15.36 -17.74 7.65
C LEU A 332 14.55 -17.86 6.35
N ASN A 333 15.14 -17.45 5.22
CA ASN A 333 14.47 -17.53 3.91
C ASN A 333 14.32 -18.99 3.43
N GLU A 334 15.31 -19.85 3.69
CA GLU A 334 15.24 -21.29 3.41
C GLU A 334 14.07 -21.93 4.17
N ALA A 335 13.81 -21.52 5.41
CA ALA A 335 12.67 -22.01 6.19
C ALA A 335 11.32 -21.66 5.55
N VAL A 336 11.20 -20.49 4.91
CA VAL A 336 10.01 -20.13 4.13
C VAL A 336 9.87 -21.06 2.92
N ALA A 337 10.94 -21.23 2.13
CA ALA A 337 10.90 -22.13 0.98
C ALA A 337 10.58 -23.58 1.38
N LEU A 338 11.14 -24.04 2.51
CA LEU A 338 10.88 -25.36 3.08
C LEU A 338 9.41 -25.51 3.48
N ALA A 339 8.81 -24.49 4.07
CA ALA A 339 7.40 -24.47 4.43
C ALA A 339 6.49 -24.58 3.19
N MET A 340 6.84 -23.91 2.10
CA MET A 340 6.05 -23.95 0.87
C MET A 340 6.12 -25.31 0.15
N VAL A 341 7.18 -26.10 0.36
CA VAL A 341 7.33 -27.44 -0.25
C VAL A 341 6.82 -28.56 0.66
N HIS A 342 7.10 -28.47 1.97
CA HIS A 342 6.85 -29.56 2.93
C HIS A 342 5.86 -29.19 4.05
N GLY A 343 5.21 -28.03 3.94
CA GLY A 343 4.22 -27.53 4.88
C GLY A 343 4.81 -26.68 6.02
N PRO A 344 3.99 -25.83 6.66
CA PRO A 344 4.45 -24.80 7.59
C PRO A 344 5.20 -25.34 8.81
N ARG A 345 4.85 -26.54 9.28
CA ARG A 345 5.55 -27.20 10.40
C ARG A 345 7.01 -27.55 10.08
N ALA A 346 7.33 -27.88 8.83
CA ALA A 346 8.71 -28.15 8.42
C ALA A 346 9.56 -26.86 8.50
N GLY A 347 9.03 -25.75 8.01
CA GLY A 347 9.67 -24.44 8.11
C GLY A 347 9.87 -24.00 9.57
N LEU A 348 8.84 -24.13 10.42
CA LEU A 348 8.95 -23.85 11.86
C LEU A 348 10.05 -24.68 12.55
N GLY A 349 10.23 -25.94 12.13
CA GLY A 349 11.31 -26.80 12.59
C GLY A 349 12.70 -26.23 12.29
N LEU A 350 12.90 -25.67 11.09
CA LEU A 350 14.15 -25.00 10.71
C LEU A 350 14.31 -23.65 11.43
N LEU A 351 13.23 -22.85 11.58
CA LEU A 351 13.31 -21.58 12.31
C LEU A 351 13.79 -21.74 13.75
N LYS A 352 13.45 -22.86 14.41
CA LYS A 352 13.88 -23.14 15.78
C LYS A 352 15.40 -23.18 15.93
N THR A 353 16.16 -23.51 14.87
CA THR A 353 17.63 -23.50 14.94
C THR A 353 18.20 -22.08 15.03
N LEU A 354 17.39 -21.05 14.75
CA LEU A 354 17.78 -19.64 14.80
C LEU A 354 17.48 -18.98 16.15
N ASP A 355 16.75 -19.64 17.06
CA ASP A 355 16.43 -19.11 18.40
C ASP A 355 17.67 -18.76 19.23
N GLY A 356 18.78 -19.46 19.00
CA GLY A 356 20.05 -19.24 19.69
C GLY A 356 21.07 -18.37 18.94
N ASP A 357 20.76 -17.86 17.75
CA ASP A 357 21.69 -17.01 16.99
C ASP A 357 21.50 -15.55 17.40
N GLU A 358 22.45 -15.00 18.16
CA GLU A 358 22.42 -13.62 18.68
C GLU A 358 22.21 -12.54 17.59
N ARG A 359 22.50 -12.85 16.32
CA ARG A 359 22.33 -11.90 15.20
C ARG A 359 20.88 -11.80 14.73
N LEU A 360 20.06 -12.80 15.01
CA LEU A 360 18.69 -12.91 14.49
C LEU A 360 17.63 -13.14 15.58
N SER A 361 18.01 -13.63 16.76
CA SER A 361 17.09 -13.95 17.86
C SER A 361 16.22 -12.76 18.29
N GLU A 362 16.74 -11.54 18.18
CA GLU A 362 16.01 -10.29 18.49
C GLU A 362 15.48 -9.56 17.24
N HIS A 363 15.70 -10.11 16.03
CA HIS A 363 15.32 -9.44 14.80
C HIS A 363 13.85 -9.69 14.47
N HIS A 364 13.07 -8.61 14.27
CA HIS A 364 11.63 -8.69 13.98
C HIS A 364 11.25 -9.59 12.78
N ARG A 365 12.16 -9.82 11.83
CA ARG A 365 11.89 -10.68 10.66
C ARG A 365 11.77 -12.15 11.05
N LEU A 366 12.51 -12.60 12.06
CA LEU A 366 12.36 -13.95 12.61
C LEU A 366 10.97 -14.13 13.22
N ALA A 367 10.52 -13.14 14.01
CA ALA A 367 9.18 -13.10 14.58
C ALA A 367 8.09 -13.04 13.49
N ALA A 368 8.25 -12.21 12.47
CA ALA A 368 7.27 -12.07 11.38
C ALA A 368 7.10 -13.36 10.56
N VAL A 369 8.20 -14.03 10.20
CA VAL A 369 8.15 -15.30 9.47
C VAL A 369 7.56 -16.40 10.35
N ARG A 370 7.95 -16.46 11.63
CA ARG A 370 7.37 -17.40 12.60
C ARG A 370 5.87 -17.22 12.71
N ALA A 371 5.41 -15.98 12.84
CA ALA A 371 4.00 -15.64 12.93
C ALA A 371 3.21 -16.14 11.71
N HIS A 372 3.73 -15.87 10.51
CA HIS A 372 3.11 -16.31 9.26
C HIS A 372 3.02 -17.84 9.15
N LEU A 373 4.09 -18.56 9.51
CA LEU A 373 4.08 -20.03 9.46
C LEU A 373 3.19 -20.65 10.54
N LEU A 374 3.09 -20.03 11.73
CA LEU A 374 2.17 -20.46 12.78
C LEU A 374 0.71 -20.27 12.34
N GLU A 375 0.40 -19.16 11.69
CA GLU A 375 -0.91 -18.89 11.12
C GLU A 375 -1.27 -19.94 10.05
N GLN A 376 -0.37 -20.21 9.10
CA GLN A 376 -0.58 -21.26 8.10
C GLN A 376 -0.71 -22.66 8.71
N ALA A 377 -0.08 -22.92 9.86
CA ALA A 377 -0.22 -24.17 10.60
C ALA A 377 -1.51 -24.26 11.43
N GLY A 378 -2.31 -23.18 11.50
CA GLY A 378 -3.56 -23.08 12.27
C GLY A 378 -3.38 -22.68 13.74
N ASP A 379 -2.18 -22.34 14.20
CA ASP A 379 -1.91 -21.89 15.57
C ASP A 379 -2.05 -20.37 15.67
N THR A 380 -3.30 -19.89 15.67
CA THR A 380 -3.65 -18.46 15.62
C THR A 380 -3.16 -17.69 16.84
N ALA A 381 -3.19 -18.30 18.03
CA ALA A 381 -2.74 -17.67 19.28
C ALA A 381 -1.24 -17.43 19.28
N ALA A 382 -0.44 -18.44 18.92
CA ALA A 382 1.01 -18.28 18.84
C ALA A 382 1.41 -17.35 17.68
N ALA A 383 0.68 -17.41 16.55
CA ALA A 383 0.90 -16.52 15.42
C ALA A 383 0.69 -15.05 15.82
N ARG A 384 -0.39 -14.75 16.54
CA ARG A 384 -0.70 -13.41 17.05
C ARG A 384 0.40 -12.85 17.92
N ASP A 385 0.90 -13.62 18.88
CA ASP A 385 1.96 -13.17 19.78
C ASP A 385 3.27 -12.91 19.03
N ALA A 386 3.62 -13.77 18.07
CA ALA A 386 4.77 -13.57 17.19
C ALA A 386 4.59 -12.34 16.27
N TYR A 387 3.37 -12.06 15.78
CA TYR A 387 3.11 -10.84 15.01
C TYR A 387 3.23 -9.58 15.87
N ARG A 388 2.80 -9.61 17.15
CA ARG A 388 2.99 -8.49 18.09
C ARG A 388 4.46 -8.22 18.37
N GLU A 389 5.25 -9.28 18.56
CA GLU A 389 6.69 -9.17 18.71
C GLU A 389 7.33 -8.53 17.47
N ALA A 390 6.95 -9.01 16.28
CA ALA A 390 7.42 -8.44 15.02
C ALA A 390 7.03 -6.95 14.87
N ALA A 391 5.79 -6.58 15.18
CA ALA A 391 5.29 -5.22 15.08
C ALA A 391 6.00 -4.25 16.03
N ARG A 392 6.39 -4.71 17.23
CA ARG A 392 7.19 -3.91 18.19
C ARG A 392 8.65 -3.75 17.75
N GLY A 393 9.19 -4.72 17.02
CA GLY A 393 10.59 -4.76 16.63
C GLY A 393 10.92 -4.08 15.28
N THR A 394 9.91 -3.67 14.51
CA THR A 394 10.13 -2.91 13.26
C THR A 394 10.03 -1.41 13.48
N THR A 395 10.89 -0.66 12.78
CA THR A 395 10.88 0.82 12.74
C THR A 395 10.23 1.35 11.45
N SER A 396 9.78 0.46 10.57
CA SER A 396 9.07 0.78 9.32
C SER A 396 7.57 0.85 9.60
N LEU A 397 6.98 2.04 9.44
CA LEU A 397 5.54 2.23 9.72
C LEU A 397 4.64 1.38 8.78
N PRO A 398 4.93 1.23 7.48
CA PRO A 398 4.14 0.34 6.62
C PRO A 398 4.23 -1.13 7.03
N GLU A 399 5.40 -1.61 7.45
CA GLU A 399 5.54 -2.99 7.97
C GLU A 399 4.79 -3.14 9.30
N GLN A 400 4.88 -2.17 10.19
CA GLN A 400 4.14 -2.17 11.46
C GLN A 400 2.63 -2.26 11.21
N ARG A 401 2.07 -1.39 10.36
CA ARG A 401 0.65 -1.41 9.99
C ARG A 401 0.22 -2.73 9.38
N TYR A 402 1.04 -3.30 8.51
CA TYR A 402 0.76 -4.62 7.92
C TYR A 402 0.71 -5.71 9.01
N LEU A 403 1.68 -5.74 9.92
CA LEU A 403 1.73 -6.72 11.01
C LEU A 403 0.56 -6.53 11.98
N GLU A 404 0.19 -5.29 12.30
CA GLU A 404 -1.00 -4.95 13.11
C GLU A 404 -2.30 -5.39 12.41
N ALA A 405 -2.40 -5.21 11.10
CA ALA A 405 -3.54 -5.72 10.31
C ALA A 405 -3.58 -7.27 10.28
N ARG A 406 -2.43 -7.97 10.33
CA ARG A 406 -2.40 -9.44 10.52
C ARG A 406 -2.90 -9.84 11.90
N ILE A 407 -2.48 -9.13 12.95
CA ILE A 407 -2.97 -9.34 14.32
C ILE A 407 -4.48 -9.17 14.36
N ALA A 408 -5.00 -8.05 13.83
CA ALA A 408 -6.43 -7.76 13.80
C ALA A 408 -7.24 -8.84 13.05
N ARG A 409 -6.69 -9.40 11.96
CA ARG A 409 -7.31 -10.53 11.23
C ARG A 409 -7.30 -11.83 12.03
N LEU A 410 -6.16 -12.19 12.61
CA LEU A 410 -6.00 -13.40 13.44
C LEU A 410 -6.75 -13.34 14.76
N ASP A 411 -7.05 -12.12 15.21
CA ASP A 411 -7.89 -11.94 16.37
C ASP A 411 -9.26 -12.54 16.11
N GLY A 412 -9.78 -12.63 14.86
CA GLY A 412 -10.89 -13.52 14.43
C GLY A 412 -12.22 -13.40 15.19
N GLU A 413 -12.19 -12.59 16.23
CA GLU A 413 -13.12 -12.07 17.19
C GLU A 413 -12.61 -10.64 17.38
N HIS A 414 -12.68 -9.86 16.31
CA HIS A 414 -13.34 -8.60 16.54
C HIS A 414 -14.83 -8.92 16.70
N THR A 415 -15.19 -9.37 17.90
CA THR A 415 -16.06 -8.49 18.67
C THR A 415 -15.33 -7.13 18.72
N MET A 416 -15.35 -6.37 17.61
CA MET A 416 -15.37 -4.91 17.69
C MET A 416 -16.45 -4.70 18.70
N GLU A 417 -16.05 -4.29 19.91
CA GLU A 417 -16.94 -4.13 21.04
C GLU A 417 -18.10 -3.33 20.49
N THR A 418 -19.17 -4.04 20.17
CA THR A 418 -20.23 -3.49 19.36
C THR A 418 -20.95 -2.65 20.38
N THR A 419 -20.68 -1.36 20.31
CA THR A 419 -21.16 -0.47 21.33
C THR A 419 -22.61 -0.25 20.98
N THR A 420 -23.46 -0.97 21.69
CA THR A 420 -24.90 -0.83 21.59
C THR A 420 -25.32 0.38 22.42
N ARG A 421 -26.05 1.29 21.77
CA ARG A 421 -26.56 2.51 22.38
C ARG A 421 -27.99 2.75 21.95
N THR A 422 -28.63 3.66 22.65
CA THR A 422 -29.97 4.14 22.34
C THR A 422 -29.93 5.65 22.14
N LEU A 423 -30.64 6.15 21.13
CA LEU A 423 -30.81 7.57 20.86
C LEU A 423 -32.30 7.92 20.89
N ASP A 424 -32.70 8.82 21.78
CA ASP A 424 -34.07 9.32 21.79
C ASP A 424 -34.27 10.34 20.66
N VAL A 425 -35.31 10.12 19.86
CA VAL A 425 -35.71 10.99 18.75
C VAL A 425 -37.18 11.39 18.90
N PRO A 426 -37.67 12.42 18.21
CA PRO A 426 -39.09 12.79 18.28
C PRO A 426 -40.01 11.60 17.94
N GLY A 427 -40.75 11.14 18.94
CA GLY A 427 -41.76 10.07 18.82
C GLY A 427 -41.23 8.63 18.87
N ALA A 428 -39.93 8.41 19.02
CA ALA A 428 -39.35 7.06 19.06
C ALA A 428 -38.02 7.01 19.83
N SER A 429 -37.52 5.81 20.09
CA SER A 429 -36.16 5.59 20.60
C SER A 429 -35.44 4.65 19.66
N LEU A 430 -34.22 5.01 19.22
CA LEU A 430 -33.47 4.26 18.22
C LEU A 430 -32.36 3.44 18.86
N HIS A 431 -32.41 2.13 18.69
CA HIS A 431 -31.33 1.21 19.00
C HIS A 431 -30.30 1.21 17.87
N TYR A 432 -29.04 1.48 18.20
CA TYR A 432 -27.96 1.46 17.22
C TYR A 432 -26.70 0.80 17.78
N GLU A 433 -25.91 0.27 16.86
CA GLU A 433 -24.71 -0.52 17.09
C GLU A 433 -23.57 0.15 16.33
N VAL A 434 -22.47 0.48 17.03
CA VAL A 434 -21.26 1.08 16.46
C VAL A 434 -20.12 0.09 16.54
N ARG A 435 -19.40 -0.10 15.43
CA ARG A 435 -18.23 -0.99 15.35
C ARG A 435 -17.19 -0.45 14.37
N GLY A 436 -15.92 -0.80 14.57
CA GLY A 436 -14.84 -0.38 13.67
C GLY A 436 -14.24 0.98 14.00
N SER A 437 -13.38 1.45 13.11
CA SER A 437 -12.69 2.75 13.23
C SER A 437 -12.45 3.36 11.85
N GLY A 438 -12.37 4.69 11.78
CA GLY A 438 -12.22 5.43 10.53
C GLY A 438 -13.43 6.32 10.22
N PRO A 439 -13.61 6.77 8.97
CA PRO A 439 -14.78 7.55 8.57
C PRO A 439 -16.09 6.82 8.88
N VAL A 440 -17.13 7.56 9.24
CA VAL A 440 -18.44 6.97 9.56
C VAL A 440 -19.10 6.44 8.29
N LEU A 441 -19.58 5.20 8.37
CA LEU A 441 -20.45 4.56 7.38
C LEU A 441 -21.77 4.15 8.04
N LEU A 442 -22.86 4.80 7.68
CA LEU A 442 -24.20 4.47 8.15
C LEU A 442 -24.85 3.44 7.20
N LEU A 443 -25.30 2.31 7.75
CA LEU A 443 -26.06 1.28 7.03
C LEU A 443 -27.54 1.37 7.41
N ILE A 444 -28.39 1.65 6.41
CA ILE A 444 -29.84 1.79 6.59
C ILE A 444 -30.53 0.57 5.99
N CYS A 445 -31.20 -0.23 6.82
CA CYS A 445 -31.88 -1.45 6.40
C CYS A 445 -33.24 -1.10 5.81
N GLY A 446 -33.70 -1.86 4.81
CA GLY A 446 -35.06 -1.73 4.29
C GLY A 446 -35.98 -2.85 4.75
N GLY A 447 -37.28 -2.69 4.51
CA GLY A 447 -38.28 -3.73 4.72
C GLY A 447 -38.42 -4.19 6.17
N ILE A 448 -38.36 -5.50 6.38
CA ILE A 448 -38.54 -6.12 7.70
C ILE A 448 -37.24 -6.31 8.49
N TYR A 449 -36.10 -6.01 7.88
CA TYR A 449 -34.78 -6.19 8.48
C TYR A 449 -34.52 -5.17 9.59
N ASP A 450 -33.63 -5.54 10.50
CA ASP A 450 -33.12 -4.73 11.60
C ASP A 450 -31.58 -4.66 11.55
N ALA A 451 -30.94 -4.00 12.53
CA ALA A 451 -29.48 -3.85 12.54
C ALA A 451 -28.72 -5.18 12.48
N ALA A 452 -29.30 -6.26 13.01
CA ALA A 452 -28.66 -7.58 13.00
C ALA A 452 -28.57 -8.16 11.57
N GLY A 453 -29.50 -7.79 10.68
CA GLY A 453 -29.46 -8.16 9.26
C GLY A 453 -28.21 -7.67 8.52
N TYR A 454 -27.51 -6.65 9.06
CA TYR A 454 -26.24 -6.16 8.52
C TYR A 454 -25.02 -6.62 9.29
N ALA A 455 -25.12 -7.44 10.33
CA ALA A 455 -23.98 -7.80 11.17
C ALA A 455 -22.80 -8.37 10.36
N GLY A 456 -23.09 -9.24 9.38
CA GLY A 456 -22.08 -9.81 8.48
C GLY A 456 -21.40 -8.76 7.59
N LEU A 457 -22.18 -7.90 6.93
CA LEU A 457 -21.65 -6.82 6.09
C LEU A 457 -20.87 -5.78 6.90
N ALA A 458 -21.40 -5.39 8.06
CA ALA A 458 -20.78 -4.43 8.96
C ALA A 458 -19.44 -4.94 9.49
N GLY A 459 -19.34 -6.24 9.82
CA GLY A 459 -18.08 -6.86 10.23
C GLY A 459 -16.99 -6.80 9.15
N LEU A 460 -17.37 -6.95 7.89
CA LEU A 460 -16.45 -6.89 6.75
C LEU A 460 -15.96 -5.49 6.40
N LEU A 461 -16.65 -4.45 6.87
CA LEU A 461 -16.34 -3.04 6.60
C LEU A 461 -15.71 -2.32 7.82
N ALA A 462 -15.76 -2.93 9.00
CA ALA A 462 -15.31 -2.35 10.26
C ALA A 462 -13.78 -2.17 10.36
N ASP A 463 -13.01 -2.79 9.48
CA ASP A 463 -11.56 -2.60 9.36
C ASP A 463 -11.20 -1.22 8.77
N ARG A 464 -12.13 -0.58 8.05
CA ARG A 464 -11.92 0.65 7.29
C ARG A 464 -12.82 1.81 7.70
N TYR A 465 -13.98 1.49 8.27
CA TYR A 465 -15.01 2.46 8.64
C TYR A 465 -15.43 2.30 10.10
N THR A 466 -15.87 3.41 10.69
CA THR A 466 -16.75 3.35 11.85
C THR A 466 -18.15 3.04 11.35
N VAL A 467 -18.53 1.76 11.35
CA VAL A 467 -19.80 1.28 10.80
C VAL A 467 -20.89 1.42 11.85
N VAL A 468 -21.97 2.10 11.47
CA VAL A 468 -23.16 2.33 12.29
C VAL A 468 -24.34 1.61 11.66
N THR A 469 -24.92 0.68 12.39
CA THR A 469 -26.16 -0.04 12.04
C THR A 469 -27.22 0.32 13.07
N TYR A 470 -28.48 0.46 12.67
CA TYR A 470 -29.55 0.77 13.62
C TYR A 470 -30.88 0.11 13.24
N ASP A 471 -31.69 -0.15 14.25
CA ASP A 471 -33.08 -0.56 14.08
C ASP A 471 -33.88 0.73 13.79
N ARG A 472 -34.60 0.78 12.66
CA ARG A 472 -35.41 1.94 12.31
C ARG A 472 -36.57 2.10 13.30
N ARG A 473 -37.10 3.33 13.44
CA ARG A 473 -38.27 3.59 14.30
C ARG A 473 -39.40 2.60 14.01
N GLY A 474 -39.99 2.04 15.06
CA GLY A 474 -41.04 1.02 14.96
C GLY A 474 -40.56 -0.41 14.75
N ASN A 475 -39.30 -0.62 14.37
CA ASN A 475 -38.74 -1.97 14.15
C ASN A 475 -37.96 -2.46 15.37
N SER A 476 -38.08 -3.76 15.63
CA SER A 476 -37.24 -4.54 16.56
C SER A 476 -37.03 -3.84 17.91
N ARG A 477 -35.82 -3.33 18.17
CA ARG A 477 -35.40 -2.75 19.46
C ARG A 477 -35.60 -1.22 19.51
N SER A 478 -36.24 -0.63 18.50
CA SER A 478 -36.49 0.81 18.38
C SER A 478 -37.98 1.16 18.51
N PRO A 479 -38.55 1.15 19.73
CA PRO A 479 -39.99 1.34 19.92
C PRO A 479 -40.45 2.77 19.63
N LEU A 480 -41.70 2.89 19.17
CA LEU A 480 -42.43 4.15 19.12
C LEU A 480 -42.92 4.54 20.52
N ALA A 481 -43.02 5.85 20.77
CA ALA A 481 -43.56 6.39 22.03
C ALA A 481 -45.08 6.26 22.14
N GLY A 482 -45.77 6.03 21.02
CA GLY A 482 -47.24 5.91 20.92
C GLY A 482 -47.66 4.78 19.97
N PRO A 483 -48.97 4.63 19.71
CA PRO A 483 -49.44 3.65 18.72
C PRO A 483 -48.84 3.94 17.33
N PRO A 484 -48.66 2.91 16.49
CA PRO A 484 -48.14 3.09 15.14
C PRO A 484 -49.09 3.94 14.30
N GLU A 485 -48.50 4.86 13.54
CA GLU A 485 -49.17 5.73 12.56
C GLU A 485 -48.53 5.52 11.19
N GLN A 486 -49.11 6.07 10.12
CA GLN A 486 -48.47 5.99 8.80
C GLN A 486 -47.10 6.69 8.82
N GLN A 487 -46.08 6.00 8.30
CA GLN A 487 -44.69 6.46 8.33
C GLN A 487 -44.36 7.32 7.10
N ASP A 488 -43.45 8.28 7.30
CA ASP A 488 -42.95 9.19 6.27
C ASP A 488 -41.43 9.06 6.15
N VAL A 489 -40.93 8.95 4.92
CA VAL A 489 -39.50 8.85 4.61
C VAL A 489 -38.73 10.04 5.18
N ALA A 490 -39.30 11.25 5.15
CA ALA A 490 -38.66 12.46 5.68
C ALA A 490 -38.41 12.35 7.19
N VAL A 491 -39.31 11.71 7.93
CA VAL A 491 -39.15 11.50 9.38
C VAL A 491 -38.03 10.51 9.67
N HIS A 492 -37.92 9.44 8.87
CA HIS A 492 -36.81 8.49 8.98
C HIS A 492 -35.46 9.10 8.57
N ALA A 493 -35.45 10.04 7.62
CA ALA A 493 -34.25 10.77 7.23
C ALA A 493 -33.80 11.73 8.34
N ASP A 494 -34.73 12.42 9.00
CA ASP A 494 -34.42 13.29 10.15
C ASP A 494 -33.89 12.49 11.35
N ASP A 495 -34.34 11.24 11.54
CA ASP A 495 -33.77 10.30 12.50
C ASP A 495 -32.34 9.90 12.16
N ALA A 496 -32.08 9.53 10.89
CA ALA A 496 -30.75 9.18 10.43
C ALA A 496 -29.78 10.36 10.58
N SER A 497 -30.24 11.60 10.31
CA SER A 497 -29.45 12.81 10.56
C SER A 497 -29.10 13.00 12.05
N ARG A 498 -30.06 12.81 12.95
CA ARG A 498 -29.80 12.88 14.41
C ARG A 498 -28.80 11.83 14.85
N LEU A 499 -28.91 10.62 14.30
CA LEU A 499 -27.96 9.55 14.57
C LEU A 499 -26.56 9.89 14.07
N LEU A 500 -26.43 10.45 12.85
CA LEU A 500 -25.15 10.95 12.36
C LEU A 500 -24.57 12.05 13.25
N GLY A 501 -25.39 12.97 13.74
CA GLY A 501 -24.97 14.02 14.68
C GLY A 501 -24.44 13.49 16.02
N GLU A 502 -24.82 12.26 16.42
CA GLU A 502 -24.34 11.61 17.64
C GLU A 502 -23.00 10.86 17.43
N VAL A 503 -22.78 10.34 16.22
CA VAL A 503 -21.70 9.37 15.97
C VAL A 503 -20.61 9.87 15.01
N ALA A 504 -20.84 10.96 14.28
CA ALA A 504 -19.94 11.46 13.25
C ALA A 504 -19.40 12.87 13.56
N ASP A 505 -18.07 13.02 13.48
CA ASP A 505 -17.38 14.31 13.59
C ASP A 505 -17.31 15.07 12.23
N GLY A 506 -17.87 14.51 11.17
CA GLY A 506 -17.87 15.06 9.81
C GLY A 506 -18.76 14.28 8.85
N PRO A 507 -18.80 14.64 7.55
CA PRO A 507 -19.70 14.03 6.58
C PRO A 507 -19.48 12.51 6.43
N ALA A 508 -20.56 11.74 6.55
CA ALA A 508 -20.53 10.28 6.57
C ALA A 508 -20.78 9.65 5.20
N PHE A 509 -20.31 8.43 5.01
CA PHE A 509 -20.76 7.55 3.94
C PHE A 509 -22.08 6.91 4.34
N VAL A 510 -23.01 6.73 3.41
CA VAL A 510 -24.31 6.12 3.68
C VAL A 510 -24.60 5.04 2.65
N PHE A 511 -24.96 3.86 3.14
CA PHE A 511 -25.51 2.79 2.32
C PHE A 511 -26.93 2.53 2.76
N GLY A 512 -27.85 2.48 1.80
CA GLY A 512 -29.22 2.06 2.03
C GLY A 512 -29.65 1.01 1.02
N ASN A 513 -30.43 0.03 1.47
CA ASN A 513 -31.10 -0.94 0.60
C ASN A 513 -32.62 -0.81 0.74
N SER A 514 -33.34 -0.97 -0.38
CA SER A 514 -34.80 -0.99 -0.39
C SER A 514 -35.40 0.30 0.22
N SER A 515 -36.32 0.23 1.19
CA SER A 515 -36.82 1.42 1.89
C SER A 515 -35.72 2.23 2.59
N GLY A 516 -34.64 1.58 3.05
CA GLY A 516 -33.43 2.24 3.56
C GLY A 516 -32.69 3.07 2.50
N ALA A 517 -32.75 2.67 1.22
CA ALA A 517 -32.20 3.46 0.12
C ALA A 517 -33.02 4.74 -0.12
N GLN A 518 -34.35 4.70 0.06
CA GLN A 518 -35.18 5.91 0.00
C GLN A 518 -34.83 6.89 1.12
N ILE A 519 -34.63 6.38 2.33
CA ILE A 519 -34.22 7.18 3.50
C ILE A 519 -32.85 7.82 3.25
N ALA A 520 -31.89 7.07 2.71
CA ALA A 520 -30.55 7.58 2.40
C ALA A 520 -30.58 8.71 1.36
N LEU A 521 -31.44 8.59 0.34
CA LEU A 521 -31.66 9.65 -0.66
C LEU A 521 -32.29 10.88 -0.02
N GLU A 522 -33.35 10.71 0.76
CA GLU A 522 -34.02 11.82 1.46
C GLU A 522 -33.08 12.53 2.45
N LEU A 523 -32.24 11.77 3.17
CA LEU A 523 -31.18 12.30 4.02
C LEU A 523 -30.20 13.17 3.24
N ALA A 524 -29.74 12.72 2.08
CA ALA A 524 -28.80 13.47 1.23
C ALA A 524 -29.43 14.71 0.58
N ALA A 525 -30.74 14.73 0.35
CA ALA A 525 -31.46 15.90 -0.14
C ALA A 525 -31.64 16.96 0.97
N ARG A 526 -31.97 16.53 2.18
CA ARG A 526 -32.32 17.41 3.31
C ARG A 526 -31.13 17.90 4.12
N HIS A 527 -30.13 17.03 4.32
CA HIS A 527 -28.97 17.26 5.19
C HIS A 527 -27.65 16.97 4.42
N PRO A 528 -27.43 17.59 3.24
CA PRO A 528 -26.26 17.30 2.39
C PRO A 528 -24.92 17.61 3.07
N GLU A 529 -24.90 18.46 4.10
CA GLU A 529 -23.71 18.79 4.87
C GLU A 529 -23.22 17.64 5.77
N GLN A 530 -24.09 16.69 6.10
CA GLN A 530 -23.75 15.52 6.92
C GLN A 530 -23.37 14.29 6.09
N VAL A 531 -23.54 14.34 4.77
CA VAL A 531 -23.37 13.19 3.90
C VAL A 531 -22.28 13.46 2.88
N ARG A 532 -21.32 12.55 2.80
CA ARG A 532 -20.25 12.58 1.79
C ARG A 532 -20.67 11.88 0.51
N ALA A 533 -21.20 10.66 0.65
CA ALA A 533 -21.64 9.84 -0.47
C ALA A 533 -22.78 8.90 -0.05
N VAL A 534 -23.65 8.58 -1.01
CA VAL A 534 -24.75 7.63 -0.85
C VAL A 534 -24.61 6.53 -1.90
N VAL A 535 -24.68 5.28 -1.45
CA VAL A 535 -25.01 4.14 -2.32
C VAL A 535 -26.45 3.73 -2.02
N ALA A 536 -27.35 4.00 -2.97
CA ALA A 536 -28.76 3.66 -2.90
C ALA A 536 -29.02 2.37 -3.69
N HIS A 537 -29.05 1.23 -3.00
CA HIS A 537 -29.25 -0.09 -3.60
C HIS A 537 -30.75 -0.42 -3.71
N GLU A 538 -31.24 -0.41 -4.95
CA GLU A 538 -32.61 -0.77 -5.33
C GLU A 538 -33.71 -0.08 -4.51
N PRO A 539 -33.78 1.27 -4.53
CA PRO A 539 -34.86 1.99 -3.85
C PRO A 539 -36.21 1.76 -4.57
N PRO A 540 -37.27 1.26 -3.89
CA PRO A 540 -38.56 0.98 -4.51
C PRO A 540 -39.37 2.26 -4.71
N LEU A 541 -38.92 3.11 -5.62
CA LEU A 541 -39.51 4.40 -5.99
C LEU A 541 -40.54 4.21 -7.10
N LEU A 542 -41.58 3.45 -6.78
CA LEU A 542 -42.53 2.89 -7.74
C LEU A 542 -43.24 3.98 -8.57
N GLY A 543 -43.46 5.16 -8.00
CA GLY A 543 -44.02 6.32 -8.71
C GLY A 543 -43.12 6.88 -9.85
N LEU A 544 -41.86 6.46 -9.95
CA LEU A 544 -40.98 6.85 -11.06
C LEU A 544 -41.15 5.95 -12.30
N LEU A 545 -41.80 4.79 -12.15
CA LEU A 545 -41.97 3.82 -13.22
C LEU A 545 -43.07 4.25 -14.21
N PRO A 546 -43.01 3.80 -15.48
CA PRO A 546 -44.05 4.10 -16.47
C PRO A 546 -45.44 3.59 -16.10
N ASP A 547 -45.51 2.55 -15.28
CA ASP A 547 -46.71 1.90 -14.74
C ASP A 547 -47.06 2.39 -13.31
N ALA A 548 -46.72 3.63 -12.96
CA ALA A 548 -46.97 4.19 -11.63
C ALA A 548 -48.43 4.07 -11.14
N ASP A 549 -49.42 4.25 -12.02
CA ASP A 549 -50.85 4.10 -11.67
C ASP A 549 -51.19 2.66 -11.22
N HIS A 550 -50.52 1.65 -11.78
CA HIS A 550 -50.67 0.27 -11.34
C HIS A 550 -50.12 0.08 -9.92
N TRP A 551 -48.96 0.67 -9.62
CA TRP A 551 -48.36 0.59 -8.30
C TRP A 551 -49.17 1.34 -7.23
N GLU A 552 -49.75 2.49 -7.57
CA GLU A 552 -50.68 3.20 -6.66
C GLU A 552 -51.90 2.32 -6.30
N ALA A 553 -52.43 1.60 -7.28
CA ALA A 553 -53.52 0.64 -7.05
C ALA A 553 -53.06 -0.53 -6.16
N VAL A 554 -51.87 -1.09 -6.40
CA VAL A 554 -51.28 -2.15 -5.57
C VAL A 554 -51.13 -1.69 -4.12
N ILE A 555 -50.56 -0.51 -3.88
CA ILE A 555 -50.39 0.03 -2.52
C ILE A 555 -51.75 0.23 -1.84
N SER A 556 -52.75 0.73 -2.57
CA SER A 556 -54.11 0.88 -2.05
C SER A 556 -54.77 -0.48 -1.71
N ASP A 557 -54.47 -1.53 -2.47
CA ASP A 557 -54.95 -2.88 -2.19
C ASP A 557 -54.23 -3.53 -1.00
N VAL A 558 -52.94 -3.24 -0.80
CA VAL A 558 -52.20 -3.63 0.42
C VAL A 558 -52.81 -2.99 1.66
N GLU A 559 -53.09 -1.67 1.62
CA GLU A 559 -53.77 -0.97 2.72
C GLU A 559 -55.13 -1.58 3.04
N ARG A 560 -55.94 -1.87 2.01
CA ARG A 560 -57.24 -2.50 2.19
C ARG A 560 -57.11 -3.90 2.78
N ALA A 561 -56.19 -4.71 2.27
CA ALA A 561 -55.93 -6.05 2.79
C ALA A 561 -55.48 -6.02 4.26
N TYR A 562 -54.67 -5.02 4.64
CA TYR A 562 -54.28 -4.82 6.04
C TYR A 562 -55.46 -4.46 6.93
N GLN A 563 -56.32 -3.53 6.49
CA GLN A 563 -57.53 -3.13 7.23
C GLN A 563 -58.53 -4.29 7.39
N ASP A 564 -58.67 -5.12 6.36
CA ASP A 564 -59.65 -6.21 6.32
C ASP A 564 -59.18 -7.49 7.02
N GLY A 565 -57.87 -7.77 7.00
CA GLY A 565 -57.32 -9.08 7.40
C GLY A 565 -55.96 -9.07 8.10
N GLY A 566 -55.37 -7.90 8.36
CA GLY A 566 -54.08 -7.75 9.04
C GLY A 566 -52.87 -8.04 8.16
N ALA A 567 -51.71 -8.24 8.80
CA ALA A 567 -50.40 -8.32 8.15
C ALA A 567 -50.29 -9.44 7.09
N GLY A 568 -50.82 -10.63 7.37
CA GLY A 568 -50.67 -11.80 6.47
C GLY A 568 -51.26 -11.55 5.07
N PRO A 569 -52.56 -11.23 4.95
CA PRO A 569 -53.17 -10.89 3.66
C PRO A 569 -52.49 -9.71 2.96
N ALA A 570 -52.12 -8.66 3.70
CA ALA A 570 -51.42 -7.50 3.15
C ALA A 570 -50.05 -7.88 2.56
N MET A 571 -49.27 -8.67 3.29
CA MET A 571 -47.98 -9.18 2.84
C MET A 571 -48.13 -10.11 1.64
N GLY A 572 -49.22 -10.89 1.56
CA GLY A 572 -49.52 -11.71 0.37
C GLY A 572 -49.78 -10.87 -0.88
N VAL A 573 -50.55 -9.78 -0.78
CA VAL A 573 -50.76 -8.84 -1.89
C VAL A 573 -49.45 -8.16 -2.29
N PHE A 574 -48.69 -7.67 -1.31
CA PHE A 574 -47.43 -6.98 -1.55
C PHE A 574 -46.37 -7.90 -2.17
N GLY A 575 -46.13 -9.08 -1.59
CA GLY A 575 -45.14 -10.05 -2.07
C GLY A 575 -45.44 -10.54 -3.49
N ALA A 576 -46.72 -10.82 -3.79
CA ALA A 576 -47.14 -11.21 -5.14
C ALA A 576 -46.85 -10.11 -6.18
N ALA A 577 -47.08 -8.84 -5.82
CA ALA A 577 -46.79 -7.71 -6.71
C ALA A 577 -45.29 -7.48 -6.88
N MET A 578 -44.51 -7.64 -5.80
CA MET A 578 -43.05 -7.44 -5.79
C MET A 578 -42.27 -8.60 -6.43
N GLY A 579 -42.95 -9.68 -6.84
CA GLY A 579 -42.30 -10.85 -7.44
C GLY A 579 -41.67 -11.81 -6.43
N MET A 580 -41.99 -11.68 -5.15
CA MET A 580 -41.53 -12.56 -4.08
C MET A 580 -42.34 -13.87 -4.19
N THR A 581 -41.85 -14.85 -4.97
CA THR A 581 -42.50 -16.16 -5.08
C THR A 581 -42.25 -16.99 -3.83
N GLY A 582 -43.29 -17.65 -3.32
CA GLY A 582 -43.42 -18.24 -1.96
C GLY A 582 -42.49 -19.37 -1.54
N ASP A 583 -41.26 -19.44 -2.05
CA ASP A 583 -40.14 -20.14 -1.39
C ASP A 583 -39.34 -19.20 -0.45
N GLU A 584 -39.70 -17.89 -0.42
CA GLU A 584 -39.17 -16.87 0.49
C GLU A 584 -40.09 -16.59 1.70
N GLU A 585 -41.04 -17.48 1.98
CA GLU A 585 -41.74 -17.47 3.26
C GLU A 585 -40.77 -17.93 4.37
N ALA A 586 -40.31 -16.95 5.16
CA ALA A 586 -39.30 -17.04 6.22
C ALA A 586 -37.86 -17.03 5.70
N GLY A 587 -37.14 -15.95 6.01
CA GLY A 587 -35.72 -15.83 5.74
C GLY A 587 -34.95 -17.08 6.22
N GLY A 588 -34.34 -17.79 5.27
CA GLY A 588 -33.18 -18.66 5.49
C GLY A 588 -33.23 -19.62 6.68
N ALA A 589 -34.38 -20.22 6.98
CA ALA A 589 -34.41 -21.44 7.79
C ALA A 589 -35.08 -22.52 6.96
N GLU A 590 -34.30 -23.52 6.53
CA GLU A 590 -34.86 -24.81 6.14
C GLU A 590 -35.91 -25.20 7.20
N GLU A 591 -37.08 -25.71 6.79
CA GLU A 591 -37.94 -26.41 7.74
C GLU A 591 -37.04 -27.39 8.51
N PRO A 592 -36.95 -27.29 9.85
CA PRO A 592 -36.08 -28.18 10.59
C PRO A 592 -36.53 -29.60 10.26
N GLY A 593 -35.64 -30.34 9.61
CA GLY A 593 -35.89 -31.73 9.25
C GLY A 593 -36.44 -32.42 10.49
N ALA A 594 -37.61 -33.04 10.36
CA ALA A 594 -38.43 -33.53 11.47
C ALA A 594 -37.58 -34.11 12.64
N GLY A 595 -37.27 -33.28 13.65
CA GLY A 595 -36.35 -33.68 14.72
C GLY A 595 -35.63 -32.59 15.52
N GLU A 596 -35.40 -31.38 14.98
CA GLU A 596 -34.67 -30.31 15.71
C GLU A 596 -35.56 -29.13 16.10
N HIS A 597 -35.57 -28.77 17.39
CA HIS A 597 -36.27 -27.58 17.88
C HIS A 597 -35.43 -26.33 17.61
N PRO A 598 -36.01 -25.24 17.07
CA PRO A 598 -35.29 -23.99 16.83
C PRO A 598 -34.72 -23.42 18.14
N SER A 599 -33.52 -22.84 18.06
CA SER A 599 -32.87 -22.23 19.22
C SER A 599 -33.69 -21.05 19.76
N PRO A 600 -33.56 -20.70 21.06
CA PRO A 600 -34.21 -19.51 21.64
C PRO A 600 -33.91 -18.22 20.86
N GLU A 601 -32.67 -18.07 20.36
CA GLU A 601 -32.24 -16.93 19.57
C GLU A 601 -32.95 -16.85 18.21
N MET A 602 -33.16 -17.99 17.54
CA MET A 602 -33.95 -18.05 16.30
C MET A 602 -35.43 -17.74 16.55
N LEU A 603 -36.00 -18.23 17.64
CA LEU A 603 -37.38 -17.91 18.03
C LEU A 603 -37.56 -16.41 18.31
N GLU A 604 -36.60 -15.78 18.99
CA GLU A 604 -36.61 -14.33 19.22
C GLU A 604 -36.45 -13.54 17.91
N MET A 605 -35.61 -14.01 16.98
CA MET A 605 -35.48 -13.41 15.65
C MET A 605 -36.79 -13.48 14.86
N PHE A 606 -37.43 -14.65 14.80
CA PHE A 606 -38.72 -14.79 14.14
C PHE A 606 -39.79 -13.89 14.75
N ALA A 607 -39.84 -13.79 16.08
CA ALA A 607 -40.78 -12.90 16.77
C ALA A 607 -40.52 -11.41 16.47
N ARG A 608 -39.25 -11.00 16.27
CA ARG A 608 -38.93 -9.62 15.82
C ARG A 608 -39.39 -9.41 14.37
N PHE A 609 -39.09 -10.33 13.47
CA PHE A 609 -39.47 -10.20 12.06
C PHE A 609 -40.98 -10.25 11.84
N GLU A 610 -41.73 -11.04 12.61
CA GLU A 610 -43.19 -11.04 12.57
C GLU A 610 -43.76 -9.65 12.93
N LYS A 611 -43.25 -9.03 13.99
CA LYS A 611 -43.64 -7.66 14.39
C LYS A 611 -43.23 -6.62 13.36
N ASN A 612 -42.02 -6.73 12.82
CA ASN A 612 -41.54 -5.82 11.77
C ASN A 612 -42.38 -5.99 10.50
N THR A 613 -42.85 -7.19 10.19
CA THR A 613 -43.72 -7.45 9.03
C THR A 613 -45.05 -6.74 9.19
N ASP A 614 -45.70 -6.87 10.35
CA ASP A 614 -46.94 -6.14 10.66
C ASP A 614 -46.75 -4.62 10.56
N PHE A 615 -45.66 -4.10 11.15
CA PHE A 615 -45.36 -2.68 11.07
C PHE A 615 -45.09 -2.21 9.63
N PHE A 616 -44.29 -2.98 8.88
CA PHE A 616 -43.88 -2.65 7.52
C PHE A 616 -45.08 -2.56 6.59
N VAL A 617 -45.92 -3.60 6.50
CA VAL A 617 -47.04 -3.60 5.54
C VAL A 617 -48.20 -2.69 5.97
N GLY A 618 -48.40 -2.52 7.27
CA GLY A 618 -49.50 -1.70 7.80
C GLY A 618 -49.23 -0.19 7.78
N TYR A 619 -47.97 0.20 7.97
CA TYR A 619 -47.61 1.58 8.30
C TYR A 619 -46.45 2.16 7.49
N GLU A 620 -45.55 1.34 6.93
CA GLU A 620 -44.43 1.83 6.12
C GLU A 620 -44.76 1.81 4.62
N VAL A 621 -45.22 0.67 4.09
CA VAL A 621 -45.55 0.49 2.66
C VAL A 621 -46.49 1.57 2.13
N PRO A 622 -47.56 2.00 2.83
CA PRO A 622 -48.47 3.00 2.28
C PRO A 622 -47.85 4.38 2.07
N GLY A 623 -46.95 4.80 2.97
CA GLY A 623 -46.23 6.06 2.86
C GLY A 623 -45.03 5.97 1.92
N PHE A 624 -44.18 4.95 2.10
CA PHE A 624 -42.97 4.76 1.32
C PHE A 624 -43.26 4.38 -0.14
N GLY A 625 -44.32 3.62 -0.41
CA GLY A 625 -44.74 3.25 -1.76
C GLY A 625 -45.19 4.45 -2.60
N ARG A 626 -45.60 5.54 -1.94
CA ARG A 626 -46.04 6.80 -2.56
C ARG A 626 -44.97 7.89 -2.54
N ASN A 627 -43.81 7.61 -1.96
CA ASN A 627 -42.74 8.57 -1.85
C ASN A 627 -42.16 8.90 -3.23
N VAL A 628 -41.91 10.20 -3.47
CA VAL A 628 -41.27 10.71 -4.68
C VAL A 628 -40.05 11.50 -4.25
N PRO A 629 -38.82 11.10 -4.67
CA PRO A 629 -37.61 11.76 -4.21
C PRO A 629 -37.47 13.13 -4.86
N ASP A 630 -36.89 14.08 -4.14
CA ASP A 630 -36.51 15.38 -4.71
C ASP A 630 -35.26 15.24 -5.61
N VAL A 631 -35.48 14.81 -6.85
CA VAL A 631 -34.42 14.61 -7.84
C VAL A 631 -33.66 15.91 -8.13
N GLU A 632 -34.32 17.08 -8.05
CA GLU A 632 -33.67 18.36 -8.31
C GLU A 632 -32.68 18.70 -7.20
N ALA A 633 -33.09 18.56 -5.94
CA ALA A 633 -32.19 18.70 -4.79
C ALA A 633 -31.02 17.71 -4.87
N LEU A 634 -31.28 16.45 -5.22
CA LEU A 634 -30.24 15.42 -5.35
C LEU A 634 -29.22 15.72 -6.46
N ARG A 635 -29.66 16.26 -7.62
CA ARG A 635 -28.74 16.68 -8.69
C ARG A 635 -27.91 17.92 -8.31
N GLY A 636 -28.51 18.84 -7.55
CA GLY A 636 -27.85 20.06 -7.09
C GLY A 636 -26.96 19.85 -5.86
N SER A 637 -27.05 18.68 -5.21
CA SER A 637 -26.35 18.37 -3.98
C SER A 637 -24.85 18.12 -4.21
N PRO A 638 -23.96 18.53 -3.27
CA PRO A 638 -22.55 18.17 -3.31
C PRO A 638 -22.29 16.68 -2.99
N VAL A 639 -23.33 15.93 -2.57
CA VAL A 639 -23.24 14.52 -2.19
C VAL A 639 -22.97 13.63 -3.41
N ALA A 640 -21.98 12.74 -3.30
CA ALA A 640 -21.73 11.73 -4.31
C ALA A 640 -22.79 10.62 -4.25
N ILE A 641 -23.82 10.71 -5.09
CA ILE A 641 -24.91 9.71 -5.17
C ILE A 641 -24.61 8.68 -6.26
N THR A 642 -24.56 7.41 -5.85
CA THR A 642 -24.53 6.22 -6.70
C THR A 642 -25.83 5.44 -6.53
N VAL A 643 -26.51 5.17 -7.66
CA VAL A 643 -27.66 4.27 -7.68
C VAL A 643 -27.15 2.88 -8.03
N ALA A 644 -27.45 1.89 -7.20
CA ALA A 644 -26.97 0.53 -7.36
C ALA A 644 -28.15 -0.44 -7.62
N VAL A 645 -27.92 -1.43 -8.49
CA VAL A 645 -28.88 -2.49 -8.83
C VAL A 645 -28.19 -3.86 -8.83
N GLY A 646 -28.92 -4.91 -8.46
CA GLY A 646 -28.40 -6.28 -8.41
C GLY A 646 -28.19 -6.90 -9.80
N GLU A 647 -27.19 -7.77 -9.92
CA GLU A 647 -26.93 -8.58 -11.12
C GLU A 647 -28.07 -9.55 -11.46
N ARG A 648 -28.78 -10.04 -10.44
CA ARG A 648 -29.79 -11.10 -10.58
C ARG A 648 -31.23 -10.65 -10.36
N SER A 649 -31.47 -9.39 -10.01
CA SER A 649 -32.79 -8.80 -9.79
C SER A 649 -33.37 -8.11 -11.05
N ALA A 650 -32.78 -8.36 -12.22
CA ALA A 650 -33.16 -7.69 -13.45
C ALA A 650 -34.65 -7.92 -13.78
N GLY A 651 -35.40 -6.82 -13.87
CA GLY A 651 -36.84 -6.84 -14.14
C GLY A 651 -37.72 -6.74 -12.89
N GLU A 652 -37.17 -6.94 -11.70
CA GLU A 652 -37.88 -6.71 -10.45
C GLU A 652 -38.21 -5.22 -10.27
N PRO A 653 -39.32 -4.87 -9.59
CA PRO A 653 -39.74 -3.48 -9.44
C PRO A 653 -38.68 -2.57 -8.79
N PRO A 654 -37.98 -2.95 -7.69
CA PRO A 654 -36.91 -2.15 -7.10
C PRO A 654 -35.73 -1.90 -8.06
N HIS A 655 -35.31 -2.93 -8.81
CA HIS A 655 -34.27 -2.80 -9.84
C HIS A 655 -34.69 -1.81 -10.93
N ARG A 656 -35.90 -1.96 -11.48
CA ARG A 656 -36.46 -1.05 -12.50
C ARG A 656 -36.54 0.39 -12.00
N ALA A 657 -36.96 0.58 -10.76
CA ALA A 657 -37.07 1.91 -10.14
C ALA A 657 -35.69 2.55 -9.92
N GLY A 658 -34.68 1.75 -9.54
CA GLY A 658 -33.28 2.19 -9.49
C GLY A 658 -32.78 2.70 -10.84
N LEU A 659 -33.01 1.95 -11.93
CA LEU A 659 -32.64 2.41 -13.28
C LEU A 659 -33.33 3.72 -13.67
N ALA A 660 -34.63 3.86 -13.38
CA ALA A 660 -35.39 5.08 -13.64
C ALA A 660 -34.87 6.28 -12.82
N LEU A 661 -34.46 6.07 -11.57
CA LEU A 661 -33.82 7.11 -10.75
C LEU A 661 -32.47 7.51 -11.33
N ALA A 662 -31.62 6.54 -11.72
CA ALA A 662 -30.30 6.81 -12.28
C ALA A 662 -30.40 7.66 -13.56
N GLU A 663 -31.32 7.31 -14.46
CA GLU A 663 -31.65 8.10 -15.65
C GLU A 663 -32.05 9.53 -15.28
N ARG A 664 -32.96 9.70 -14.31
CA ARG A 664 -33.40 11.00 -13.84
C ARG A 664 -32.28 11.81 -13.18
N LEU A 665 -31.29 11.17 -12.54
CA LEU A 665 -30.11 11.85 -11.99
C LEU A 665 -29.05 12.16 -13.06
N GLY A 666 -29.20 11.63 -14.28
CA GLY A 666 -28.23 11.78 -15.36
C GLY A 666 -26.94 10.98 -15.13
N LYS A 667 -27.02 9.87 -14.37
CA LYS A 667 -25.88 9.00 -14.03
C LYS A 667 -26.20 7.54 -14.40
N PRO A 668 -25.23 6.73 -14.81
CA PRO A 668 -25.45 5.29 -14.95
C PRO A 668 -25.69 4.65 -13.57
N ALA A 669 -26.53 3.61 -13.53
CA ALA A 669 -26.62 2.76 -12.36
C ALA A 669 -25.39 1.84 -12.30
N GLU A 670 -24.90 1.56 -11.09
CA GLU A 670 -23.85 0.57 -10.85
C GLU A 670 -24.45 -0.80 -10.56
N THR A 671 -23.81 -1.84 -11.05
CA THR A 671 -24.22 -3.22 -10.86
C THR A 671 -23.49 -3.82 -9.66
N TYR A 672 -24.24 -4.40 -8.73
CA TYR A 672 -23.73 -5.02 -7.50
C TYR A 672 -24.00 -6.53 -7.49
N PRO A 673 -23.14 -7.34 -6.84
CA PRO A 673 -23.34 -8.78 -6.73
C PRO A 673 -24.67 -9.13 -6.08
N GLY A 674 -25.33 -10.14 -6.63
CA GLY A 674 -26.56 -10.68 -6.06
C GLY A 674 -27.86 -10.10 -6.62
N ASP A 675 -28.93 -10.32 -5.87
CA ASP A 675 -30.28 -9.79 -6.10
C ASP A 675 -30.56 -8.65 -5.09
N HIS A 676 -31.85 -8.37 -4.83
CA HIS A 676 -32.28 -7.37 -3.85
C HIS A 676 -31.66 -7.55 -2.45
N GLY A 677 -31.39 -8.81 -2.06
CA GLY A 677 -30.78 -9.22 -0.79
C GLY A 677 -29.29 -9.53 -0.86
N GLY A 678 -28.62 -9.22 -1.99
CA GLY A 678 -27.20 -9.54 -2.24
C GLY A 678 -26.22 -9.04 -1.17
N PHE A 679 -26.57 -7.98 -0.44
CA PHE A 679 -25.79 -7.44 0.68
C PHE A 679 -25.60 -8.45 1.83
N GLY A 680 -26.54 -9.39 2.00
CA GLY A 680 -26.46 -10.45 2.99
C GLY A 680 -25.94 -11.75 2.39
N ALA A 681 -26.53 -12.19 1.27
CA ALA A 681 -26.19 -13.46 0.62
C ALA A 681 -24.77 -13.50 0.05
N GLU A 682 -24.24 -12.35 -0.38
CA GLU A 682 -22.91 -12.21 -1.00
C GLU A 682 -22.08 -11.12 -0.32
N ALA A 683 -22.21 -11.00 1.00
CA ALA A 683 -21.63 -9.92 1.80
C ALA A 683 -20.14 -9.62 1.50
N PRO A 684 -19.22 -10.60 1.28
CA PRO A 684 -17.82 -10.30 0.93
C PRO A 684 -17.64 -9.55 -0.39
N ALA A 685 -18.33 -9.99 -1.46
CA ALA A 685 -18.25 -9.35 -2.77
C ALA A 685 -18.95 -7.98 -2.73
N PHE A 686 -20.07 -7.90 -2.01
CA PHE A 686 -20.81 -6.67 -1.82
C PHE A 686 -20.00 -5.61 -1.04
N ALA A 687 -19.30 -6.00 0.03
CA ALA A 687 -18.41 -5.14 0.80
C ALA A 687 -17.26 -4.59 -0.05
N ALA A 688 -16.68 -5.43 -0.91
CA ALA A 688 -15.64 -5.00 -1.86
C ALA A 688 -16.18 -3.96 -2.85
N GLY A 689 -17.42 -4.14 -3.33
CA GLY A 689 -18.12 -3.16 -4.16
C GLY A 689 -18.30 -1.81 -3.46
N LEU A 690 -18.84 -1.81 -2.22
CA LEU A 690 -19.00 -0.59 -1.42
C LEU A 690 -17.67 0.13 -1.17
N ALA A 691 -16.61 -0.61 -0.83
CA ALA A 691 -15.29 -0.03 -0.60
C ALA A 691 -14.70 0.62 -1.87
N LYS A 692 -14.99 0.07 -3.05
CA LYS A 692 -14.57 0.67 -4.32
C LYS A 692 -15.33 1.97 -4.61
N THR A 693 -16.66 1.95 -4.46
CA THR A 693 -17.53 3.08 -4.80
C THR A 693 -17.38 4.26 -3.85
N PHE A 694 -17.02 4.03 -2.57
CA PHE A 694 -16.74 5.12 -1.63
C PHE A 694 -15.33 5.72 -1.76
N VAL A 695 -14.45 5.15 -2.60
CA VAL A 695 -13.09 5.65 -2.88
C VAL A 695 -13.01 6.42 -4.21
N SER A 696 -13.92 6.15 -5.15
CA SER A 696 -14.09 6.89 -6.41
C SER A 696 -14.75 8.24 -6.22
#